data_AF-A0A167GX11-F1
#
_entry.id   AF-A0A167GX11-F1
#
_cell.length_a   1.000
_cell.length_b   1.000
_cell.length_c   1.000
_cell.angle_alpha   90.00
_cell.angle_beta   90.00
_cell.angle_gamma   90.00
#
_symmetry.space_group_name_H-M   'P 1'
#
loop_
_entity.id
_entity.type
_entity.pdbx_description
1 polymer ?
#
loop_
_entity_poly.entity_id
_entity_poly.type
_entity_poly.pdbx_seq_one_letter_code
_entity_poly.pdbx_strand_id
1 'polypeptide(L)'
;MTLFKFLLGLCFLALTQTTYAHNGKIAFAIHVNNITIDGNLNDWPTNISTFSVKEVVANPLDGKNDFNAQINLGYNIKAQSLYFNIEIMDDVYSKKDFIDIYINAAHIPNAPSMIVFSIENDALKMVKHTSAKDPIHQFLTLDDFEYKIIKKEGKYFFEGRLFLGKYIQENTSIGVDFMFGDVDTNQDQTTYINWDLGYGNGFNKEYNSGQLGDVVLTAPKTTFGQLEGFIGWKNEIEQPLPKKVRITSVINNKLYVDASIDSLNRYNLKLPSGNYYVTFAERLTNPLAGDGYFNQKQIKETNAVNIIIKSNMETKAGALQLDIVEPPIDKFKSKGVLYNFNDASKADVDAFIEAHMDYYLIPGVSLGLINNGKLVYHKNYGVQSMLTKKKIEDDNVFQAASVTKAVFAFVVNRLADRDVIDLDTPLYTLLPFKNIEHIEDYKLITARMVLSHQSGLPNWAWGGPSGWKKGRQTELLFKPGTAYGYSGEAFQYLHRVVEKVTGKDILTLIQEEVIEPLQMQPLYFKGNDKLKMVQGHLAGNPTYWDMALEPGVAHSMLTEAKTFSEFVAALSNRKGLSEEQYDAMFKRIVKAKGFESPNNSYWDLGLGLGFFVEDTHHGKAIMHGGSNWDFQSEFVLFTEKKMGFVIFTNSNTGHKLSQELEAFLMRGKN
;
A
#
# COMPACT_ATOMS: atom_id res chain seq x y z
N MET A 1 -16.23 36.15 17.17
CA MET A 1 -14.89 35.72 17.63
C MET A 1 -15.03 34.36 18.31
N THR A 2 -15.59 33.38 17.60
CA THR A 2 -16.17 32.17 18.22
C THR A 2 -16.31 31.05 17.19
N LEU A 3 -15.19 30.66 16.56
CA LEU A 3 -15.12 29.49 15.68
C LEU A 3 -13.70 28.87 15.66
N PHE A 4 -12.95 29.02 16.75
CA PHE A 4 -11.51 28.71 16.82
C PHE A 4 -11.12 27.89 18.06
N LYS A 5 -12.04 27.05 18.57
CA LYS A 5 -11.83 26.19 19.75
C LYS A 5 -12.25 24.73 19.59
N PHE A 6 -12.55 24.27 18.37
CA PHE A 6 -13.01 22.89 18.11
C PHE A 6 -12.01 22.05 17.28
N LEU A 7 -10.74 22.45 17.23
CA LEU A 7 -9.70 21.84 16.38
C LEU A 7 -8.38 21.54 17.12
N LEU A 8 -8.39 21.56 18.45
CA LEU A 8 -7.20 21.35 19.29
C LEU A 8 -7.07 19.94 19.89
N GLY A 9 -8.08 19.07 19.75
CA GLY A 9 -8.02 17.68 20.25
C GLY A 9 -7.38 16.66 19.29
N LEU A 10 -7.02 17.05 18.07
CA LEU A 10 -6.58 16.12 17.00
C LEU A 10 -5.18 16.42 16.44
N CYS A 11 -4.46 17.40 16.99
CA CYS A 11 -3.21 17.93 16.41
C CYS A 11 -1.94 17.73 17.26
N PHE A 12 -2.03 17.09 18.44
CA PHE A 12 -0.87 16.90 19.32
C PHE A 12 -0.08 15.58 19.12
N LEU A 13 -0.47 14.76 18.13
CA LEU A 13 0.24 13.52 17.77
C LEU A 13 1.45 13.71 16.84
N ALA A 14 1.89 14.95 16.61
CA ALA A 14 3.05 15.25 15.77
C ALA A 14 4.09 16.09 16.54
N LEU A 15 5.33 15.56 16.62
CA LEU A 15 6.57 16.18 17.12
C LEU A 15 6.94 15.96 18.62
N THR A 16 7.37 14.75 18.96
CA THR A 16 8.60 14.49 19.75
C THR A 16 9.16 13.10 19.43
N GLN A 17 10.48 12.90 19.55
CA GLN A 17 11.15 11.61 19.33
C GLN A 17 11.33 10.87 20.67
N THR A 18 11.05 9.55 20.72
CA THR A 18 11.99 8.43 21.05
C THR A 18 11.26 7.22 21.66
N THR A 19 11.19 6.11 20.89
CA THR A 19 11.39 4.67 21.30
C THR A 19 10.68 4.07 22.53
N TYR A 20 10.30 2.79 22.65
CA TYR A 20 9.88 1.58 21.90
C TYR A 20 9.55 0.59 23.08
N ALA A 21 8.61 -0.36 23.05
CA ALA A 21 8.90 -1.72 22.58
C ALA A 21 7.80 -2.75 23.02
N HIS A 22 8.20 -3.98 23.42
CA HIS A 22 7.50 -5.23 23.04
C HIS A 22 7.66 -6.45 24.01
N ASN A 23 6.63 -7.32 24.16
CA ASN A 23 6.55 -8.55 24.98
C ASN A 23 6.05 -9.87 24.31
N GLY A 24 5.26 -9.87 23.23
CA GLY A 24 4.80 -11.09 22.50
C GLY A 24 3.72 -11.98 23.16
N LYS A 25 2.75 -11.43 23.92
CA LYS A 25 1.71 -12.23 24.62
C LYS A 25 0.54 -12.67 23.74
N ILE A 26 0.47 -13.99 23.49
CA ILE A 26 -0.76 -14.67 23.05
C ILE A 26 -1.75 -14.77 24.21
N ALA A 27 -3.01 -14.45 23.95
CA ALA A 27 -4.10 -14.60 24.90
C ALA A 27 -4.92 -15.86 24.63
N PHE A 28 -5.52 -16.43 25.67
CA PHE A 28 -6.35 -17.62 25.60
C PHE A 28 -7.74 -17.31 26.16
N ALA A 29 -8.68 -17.08 25.26
CA ALA A 29 -10.08 -16.96 25.64
C ALA A 29 -10.65 -18.35 25.93
N ILE A 30 -11.36 -18.50 27.05
CA ILE A 30 -12.04 -19.74 27.43
C ILE A 30 -13.52 -19.68 27.09
N HIS A 31 -14.16 -20.84 26.95
CA HIS A 31 -15.61 -20.89 26.79
C HIS A 31 -16.31 -20.44 28.09
N VAL A 32 -17.12 -19.38 28.02
CA VAL A 32 -17.93 -18.85 29.15
C VAL A 32 -19.42 -19.10 28.92
N ASN A 33 -20.20 -19.18 30.00
CA ASN A 33 -21.66 -19.36 29.95
C ASN A 33 -22.34 -18.17 30.64
N ASN A 34 -23.32 -17.56 29.97
CA ASN A 34 -24.29 -16.64 30.57
C ASN A 34 -23.69 -15.44 31.34
N ILE A 35 -22.59 -14.86 30.85
CA ILE A 35 -22.08 -13.59 31.37
C ILE A 35 -23.08 -12.46 31.07
N THR A 36 -23.43 -11.70 32.10
CA THR A 36 -24.34 -10.55 32.04
C THR A 36 -23.53 -9.26 32.18
N ILE A 37 -23.72 -8.29 31.27
CA ILE A 37 -22.91 -7.06 31.25
C ILE A 37 -23.50 -6.02 32.21
N ASP A 38 -23.34 -6.26 33.50
CA ASP A 38 -23.85 -5.41 34.58
C ASP A 38 -22.76 -4.88 35.55
N GLY A 39 -21.50 -5.29 35.34
CA GLY A 39 -20.32 -4.95 36.12
C GLY A 39 -20.03 -5.92 37.27
N ASN A 40 -20.87 -6.94 37.47
CA ASN A 40 -20.77 -7.89 38.58
C ASN A 40 -19.99 -9.14 38.15
N LEU A 41 -18.67 -9.09 38.26
CA LEU A 41 -17.74 -10.15 37.81
C LEU A 41 -17.86 -11.52 38.54
N ASN A 42 -18.92 -11.76 39.33
CA ASN A 42 -19.18 -13.01 40.04
C ASN A 42 -19.69 -14.16 39.13
N ASP A 43 -20.18 -13.86 37.92
CA ASP A 43 -20.58 -14.87 36.93
C ASP A 43 -19.41 -15.37 36.07
N TRP A 44 -18.25 -14.71 36.15
CA TRP A 44 -17.02 -15.12 35.47
C TRP A 44 -16.41 -16.38 36.09
N PRO A 45 -15.87 -17.32 35.28
CA PRO A 45 -15.23 -18.51 35.80
C PRO A 45 -13.95 -18.20 36.59
N THR A 46 -13.83 -18.74 37.80
CA THR A 46 -12.66 -18.56 38.67
C THR A 46 -11.38 -19.22 38.16
N ASN A 47 -11.47 -20.04 37.11
CA ASN A 47 -10.34 -20.70 36.44
C ASN A 47 -9.93 -20.04 35.12
N ILE A 48 -10.36 -18.79 34.88
CA ILE A 48 -9.94 -18.00 33.72
C ILE A 48 -8.46 -17.61 33.81
N SER A 49 -7.81 -17.47 32.66
CA SER A 49 -6.45 -16.93 32.59
C SER A 49 -6.51 -15.41 32.61
N THR A 50 -5.85 -14.80 33.58
CA THR A 50 -5.76 -13.34 33.73
C THR A 50 -4.45 -12.82 33.14
N PHE A 51 -4.53 -11.82 32.28
CA PHE A 51 -3.41 -11.24 31.54
C PHE A 51 -3.10 -9.84 32.08
N SER A 52 -1.93 -9.63 32.68
CA SER A 52 -1.52 -8.27 33.08
C SER A 52 -1.12 -7.43 31.86
N VAL A 53 -1.78 -6.28 31.72
CA VAL A 53 -1.33 -5.11 30.96
C VAL A 53 -0.27 -4.41 31.79
N LYS A 54 0.91 -4.19 31.21
CA LYS A 54 2.03 -3.49 31.83
C LYS A 54 2.91 -2.88 30.74
N GLU A 55 2.80 -1.58 30.52
CA GLU A 55 3.85 -0.64 30.06
C GLU A 55 3.24 0.74 29.82
N VAL A 56 4.01 1.81 30.04
CA VAL A 56 3.58 3.21 29.95
C VAL A 56 4.44 3.91 28.90
N VAL A 57 3.83 4.61 27.93
CA VAL A 57 4.59 5.38 26.91
C VAL A 57 3.99 6.77 26.73
N ALA A 58 4.35 7.70 27.60
CA ALA A 58 4.34 9.14 27.30
C ALA A 58 5.23 9.90 28.30
N ASN A 59 4.96 9.71 29.59
CA ASN A 59 5.49 10.47 30.71
C ASN A 59 5.55 9.60 31.99
N PRO A 60 6.23 10.04 33.08
CA PRO A 60 6.12 9.38 34.37
C PRO A 60 4.69 9.44 34.93
N LEU A 61 4.21 8.31 35.46
CA LEU A 61 2.94 8.19 36.19
C LEU A 61 2.98 8.98 37.51
N ASP A 62 1.82 9.46 37.97
CA ASP A 62 1.68 10.09 39.30
C ASP A 62 1.62 9.06 40.47
N GLY A 63 1.76 7.76 40.17
CA GLY A 63 1.86 6.71 41.18
C GLY A 63 2.62 5.43 40.76
N LYS A 64 3.10 4.66 41.74
CA LYS A 64 3.77 3.35 41.49
C LYS A 64 2.84 2.22 41.02
N ASN A 65 1.55 2.34 41.32
CA ASN A 65 0.53 1.33 41.01
C ASN A 65 -0.45 1.81 39.93
N ASP A 66 -0.33 3.07 39.54
CA ASP A 66 -1.17 3.71 38.56
C ASP A 66 -1.04 3.02 37.17
N PHE A 67 -2.12 3.02 36.41
CA PHE A 67 -2.30 2.29 35.15
C PHE A 67 -1.79 0.83 35.10
N ASN A 68 -1.89 0.09 36.22
CA ASN A 68 -1.81 -1.37 36.18
C ASN A 68 -3.18 -1.94 35.82
N ALA A 69 -3.27 -2.74 34.75
CA ALA A 69 -4.51 -3.41 34.38
C ALA A 69 -4.39 -4.93 34.23
N GLN A 70 -5.50 -5.64 34.44
CA GLN A 70 -5.66 -7.09 34.30
C GLN A 70 -6.85 -7.40 33.41
N ILE A 71 -6.64 -8.20 32.36
CA ILE A 71 -7.68 -8.58 31.39
C ILE A 71 -8.01 -10.06 31.54
N ASN A 72 -9.30 -10.38 31.55
CA ASN A 72 -9.83 -11.73 31.43
C ASN A 72 -10.64 -11.85 30.14
N LEU A 73 -10.51 -12.97 29.43
CA LEU A 73 -11.14 -13.17 28.10
C LEU A 73 -11.99 -14.44 28.06
N GLY A 74 -13.24 -14.29 27.65
CA GLY A 74 -14.20 -15.37 27.44
C GLY A 74 -14.78 -15.33 26.04
N TYR A 75 -15.33 -16.43 25.56
CA TYR A 75 -16.19 -16.43 24.36
C TYR A 75 -17.36 -17.38 24.54
N ASN A 76 -18.44 -17.15 23.79
CA ASN A 76 -19.59 -18.05 23.75
C ASN A 76 -20.08 -18.25 22.31
N ILE A 77 -20.09 -19.50 21.86
CA ILE A 77 -20.44 -19.85 20.47
C ILE A 77 -21.93 -19.60 20.19
N LYS A 78 -22.82 -19.82 21.17
CA LYS A 78 -24.27 -19.64 21.00
C LYS A 78 -24.67 -18.16 20.96
N ALA A 79 -24.06 -17.34 21.83
CA ALA A 79 -24.23 -15.89 21.80
C ALA A 79 -23.43 -15.22 20.66
N GLN A 80 -22.51 -15.96 20.03
CA GLN A 80 -21.59 -15.50 18.99
C GLN A 80 -20.78 -14.26 19.42
N SER A 81 -20.40 -14.21 20.69
CA SER A 81 -19.72 -13.05 21.28
C SER A 81 -18.37 -13.41 21.90
N LEU A 82 -17.43 -12.47 21.78
CA LEU A 82 -16.28 -12.32 22.66
C LEU A 82 -16.74 -11.56 23.91
N TYR A 83 -16.22 -11.95 25.07
CA TYR A 83 -16.43 -11.31 26.36
C TYR A 83 -15.07 -10.92 26.93
N PHE A 84 -15.00 -9.76 27.58
CA PHE A 84 -13.81 -9.34 28.28
C PHE A 84 -14.19 -8.61 29.57
N ASN A 85 -13.40 -8.78 30.61
CA ASN A 85 -13.38 -7.82 31.71
C ASN A 85 -11.95 -7.32 31.93
N ILE A 86 -11.85 -6.05 32.30
CA ILE A 86 -10.59 -5.36 32.52
C ILE A 86 -10.68 -4.65 33.86
N GLU A 87 -9.85 -5.07 34.81
CA GLU A 87 -9.61 -4.36 36.07
C GLU A 87 -8.46 -3.37 35.84
N ILE A 88 -8.67 -2.08 36.08
CA ILE A 88 -7.66 -1.01 35.93
C ILE A 88 -7.48 -0.33 37.28
N MET A 89 -6.23 -0.11 37.70
CA MET A 89 -5.88 0.80 38.77
C MET A 89 -5.63 2.19 38.19
N ASP A 90 -6.36 3.19 38.68
CA ASP A 90 -6.28 4.61 38.31
C ASP A 90 -6.53 5.42 39.60
N ASP A 91 -5.74 6.46 39.85
CA ASP A 91 -5.88 7.31 41.03
C ASP A 91 -6.75 8.56 40.83
N VAL A 92 -6.89 9.11 39.61
CA VAL A 92 -7.63 10.36 39.31
C VAL A 92 -8.42 10.35 37.98
N TYR A 93 -9.38 9.43 37.83
CA TYR A 93 -10.34 9.44 36.70
C TYR A 93 -10.85 10.81 36.25
N SER A 94 -10.63 11.08 34.97
CA SER A 94 -11.12 12.20 34.20
C SER A 94 -12.18 11.70 33.20
N LYS A 95 -13.24 12.48 32.95
CA LYS A 95 -14.22 12.11 31.90
C LYS A 95 -13.61 12.05 30.49
N LYS A 96 -12.43 12.62 30.31
CA LYS A 96 -11.64 12.59 29.07
C LYS A 96 -10.86 11.28 28.90
N ASP A 97 -10.77 10.44 29.93
CA ASP A 97 -10.14 9.13 29.83
C ASP A 97 -10.89 8.28 28.83
N PHE A 98 -10.17 7.36 28.19
CA PHE A 98 -10.74 6.54 27.15
C PHE A 98 -10.20 5.12 27.09
N ILE A 99 -11.03 4.24 26.52
CA ILE A 99 -10.66 2.86 26.20
C ILE A 99 -10.95 2.62 24.72
N ASP A 100 -9.91 2.29 23.96
CA ASP A 100 -10.00 1.89 22.56
C ASP A 100 -9.80 0.38 22.42
N ILE A 101 -10.76 -0.29 21.80
CA ILE A 101 -10.75 -1.72 21.50
C ILE A 101 -10.61 -1.91 19.99
N TYR A 102 -9.47 -2.45 19.56
CA TYR A 102 -9.13 -2.71 18.16
C TYR A 102 -9.52 -4.15 17.79
N ILE A 103 -10.25 -4.35 16.68
CA ILE A 103 -10.83 -5.66 16.33
C ILE A 103 -10.52 -6.12 14.90
N ASN A 104 -9.76 -7.21 14.78
CA ASN A 104 -9.53 -7.98 13.56
C ASN A 104 -10.20 -9.36 13.68
N ALA A 105 -11.54 -9.37 13.62
CA ALA A 105 -12.36 -10.56 13.85
C ALA A 105 -12.08 -11.72 12.88
N ALA A 106 -11.65 -11.43 11.64
CA ALA A 106 -11.29 -12.45 10.66
C ALA A 106 -9.85 -12.97 10.78
N HIS A 107 -9.05 -12.36 11.66
CA HIS A 107 -7.63 -12.60 11.84
C HIS A 107 -6.86 -12.67 10.53
N ILE A 108 -6.82 -11.54 9.82
CA ILE A 108 -6.10 -11.43 8.56
C ILE A 108 -4.75 -10.76 8.83
N PRO A 109 -3.61 -11.41 8.53
CA PRO A 109 -2.26 -10.93 8.85
C PRO A 109 -1.92 -9.50 8.43
N ASN A 110 -2.51 -9.03 7.33
CA ASN A 110 -2.32 -7.70 6.78
C ASN A 110 -3.67 -7.12 6.31
N ALA A 111 -4.73 -7.28 7.10
CA ALA A 111 -5.96 -6.52 6.89
C ALA A 111 -5.69 -5.00 7.06
N PRO A 112 -6.31 -4.16 6.23
CA PRO A 112 -6.00 -2.74 6.09
C PRO A 112 -6.80 -1.81 7.00
N SER A 113 -7.85 -2.36 7.60
CA SER A 113 -8.96 -1.60 8.16
C SER A 113 -9.30 -2.24 9.48
N MET A 114 -9.19 -1.43 10.53
CA MET A 114 -9.57 -1.82 11.86
C MET A 114 -10.87 -1.14 12.22
N ILE A 115 -11.67 -1.87 13.00
CA ILE A 115 -12.75 -1.26 13.76
C ILE A 115 -12.18 -0.96 15.13
N VAL A 116 -12.30 0.31 15.51
CA VAL A 116 -11.99 0.78 16.85
C VAL A 116 -13.31 1.11 17.51
N PHE A 117 -13.65 0.38 18.58
CA PHE A 117 -14.67 0.82 19.52
C PHE A 117 -13.96 1.68 20.56
N SER A 118 -14.34 2.95 20.65
CA SER A 118 -13.74 3.94 21.54
C SER A 118 -14.77 4.37 22.57
N ILE A 119 -14.41 4.36 23.84
CA ILE A 119 -15.29 4.73 24.95
C ILE A 119 -14.64 5.89 25.68
N GLU A 120 -15.23 7.06 25.56
CA GLU A 120 -14.70 8.33 26.05
C GLU A 120 -15.90 9.19 26.52
N ASN A 121 -15.79 9.91 27.65
CA ASN A 121 -16.89 10.70 28.21
C ASN A 121 -18.19 9.90 28.43
N ASP A 122 -18.08 8.65 28.87
CA ASP A 122 -19.20 7.69 29.06
C ASP A 122 -19.98 7.38 27.75
N ALA A 123 -19.41 7.66 26.57
CA ALA A 123 -20.03 7.47 25.26
C ALA A 123 -19.25 6.49 24.37
N LEU A 124 -19.96 5.48 23.84
CA LEU A 124 -19.41 4.57 22.84
C LEU A 124 -19.39 5.22 21.46
N LYS A 125 -18.24 5.18 20.80
CA LYS A 125 -17.99 5.58 19.42
C LYS A 125 -17.43 4.38 18.67
N MET A 126 -17.70 4.32 17.37
CA MET A 126 -17.10 3.32 16.48
C MET A 126 -16.42 4.05 15.33
N VAL A 127 -15.10 3.92 15.23
CA VAL A 127 -14.32 4.49 14.14
C VAL A 127 -13.94 3.36 13.18
N LYS A 128 -14.25 3.56 11.89
CA LYS A 128 -13.82 2.71 10.78
C LYS A 128 -12.76 3.47 10.01
N HIS A 129 -11.49 3.13 10.20
CA HIS A 129 -10.36 3.95 9.76
C HIS A 129 -10.01 3.85 8.26
N THR A 130 -10.95 3.42 7.42
CA THR A 130 -10.80 3.44 5.96
C THR A 130 -12.09 3.88 5.28
N SER A 131 -11.95 4.71 4.24
CA SER A 131 -13.00 5.13 3.32
C SER A 131 -13.51 4.02 2.38
N ALA A 132 -12.79 2.90 2.26
CA ALA A 132 -12.99 1.94 1.18
C ALA A 132 -13.30 0.50 1.65
N LYS A 133 -14.54 0.06 1.37
CA LYS A 133 -14.89 -1.23 0.74
C LYS A 133 -14.22 -2.54 1.23
N ASP A 134 -13.72 -2.66 2.47
CA ASP A 134 -13.35 -3.96 3.04
C ASP A 134 -14.60 -4.71 3.57
N PRO A 135 -15.11 -5.75 2.86
CA PRO A 135 -16.33 -6.45 3.26
C PRO A 135 -16.15 -7.26 4.56
N ILE A 136 -14.91 -7.45 5.03
CA ILE A 136 -14.59 -8.31 6.16
C ILE A 136 -14.82 -7.60 7.49
N HIS A 137 -14.66 -6.27 7.52
CA HIS A 137 -14.88 -5.41 8.69
C HIS A 137 -16.16 -4.55 8.58
N GLN A 138 -16.90 -4.64 7.48
CA GLN A 138 -18.13 -3.84 7.30
C GLN A 138 -19.32 -4.27 8.16
N PHE A 139 -19.33 -5.51 8.66
CA PHE A 139 -20.50 -6.11 9.32
C PHE A 139 -20.81 -5.59 10.73
N LEU A 140 -19.84 -5.01 11.45
CA LEU A 140 -20.04 -4.53 12.82
C LEU A 140 -20.61 -3.11 12.87
N THR A 141 -21.38 -2.86 13.92
CA THR A 141 -22.12 -1.64 14.24
C THR A 141 -21.93 -1.29 15.72
N LEU A 142 -22.47 -0.15 16.17
CA LEU A 142 -22.49 0.20 17.59
C LEU A 142 -23.35 -0.78 18.42
N ASP A 143 -24.40 -1.36 17.83
CA ASP A 143 -25.32 -2.27 18.50
C ASP A 143 -24.70 -3.66 18.77
N ASP A 144 -23.56 -3.97 18.13
CA ASP A 144 -22.81 -5.22 18.36
C ASP A 144 -21.93 -5.18 19.62
N PHE A 145 -21.79 -4.01 20.26
CA PHE A 145 -20.92 -3.79 21.41
C PHE A 145 -21.71 -3.35 22.64
N GLU A 146 -21.66 -4.14 23.70
CA GLU A 146 -22.35 -3.94 24.97
C GLU A 146 -21.30 -3.80 26.08
N TYR A 147 -21.44 -2.82 26.98
CA TYR A 147 -20.46 -2.60 28.05
C TYR A 147 -21.04 -2.02 29.34
N LYS A 148 -20.29 -2.23 30.42
CA LYS A 148 -20.48 -1.60 31.72
C LYS A 148 -19.13 -1.15 32.29
N ILE A 149 -19.13 0.00 32.96
CA ILE A 149 -18.02 0.46 33.80
C ILE A 149 -18.55 0.61 35.22
N ILE A 150 -17.83 0.06 36.21
CA ILE A 150 -18.05 0.32 37.63
C ILE A 150 -16.76 0.76 38.32
N LYS A 151 -16.88 1.64 39.33
CA LYS A 151 -15.77 2.04 40.20
C LYS A 151 -15.94 1.37 41.57
N LYS A 152 -14.90 0.69 42.07
CA LYS A 152 -14.87 0.10 43.42
C LYS A 152 -13.46 0.16 43.98
N GLU A 153 -13.30 0.61 45.23
CA GLU A 153 -12.03 0.55 46.00
C GLU A 153 -10.80 1.15 45.29
N GLY A 154 -11.00 2.24 44.51
CA GLY A 154 -9.90 2.87 43.76
C GLY A 154 -9.51 2.12 42.48
N LYS A 155 -10.42 1.29 41.95
CA LYS A 155 -10.26 0.57 40.69
C LYS A 155 -11.47 0.73 39.79
N TYR A 156 -11.21 0.63 38.49
CA TYR A 156 -12.21 0.57 37.43
C TYR A 156 -12.34 -0.85 36.95
N PHE A 157 -13.57 -1.34 36.86
CA PHE A 157 -13.87 -2.61 36.23
C PHE A 157 -14.68 -2.30 34.98
N PHE A 158 -14.05 -2.51 33.83
CA PHE A 158 -14.71 -2.55 32.55
C PHE A 158 -15.20 -3.98 32.32
N GLU A 159 -16.46 -4.14 31.92
CA GLU A 159 -17.00 -5.40 31.45
C GLU A 159 -17.62 -5.18 30.08
N GLY A 160 -17.27 -6.03 29.12
CA GLY A 160 -17.61 -5.84 27.72
C GLY A 160 -17.98 -7.14 27.01
N ARG A 161 -18.90 -7.01 26.06
CA ARG A 161 -19.30 -8.05 25.13
C ARG A 161 -19.32 -7.48 23.73
N LEU A 162 -18.70 -8.19 22.80
CA LEU A 162 -18.69 -7.86 21.39
C LEU A 162 -19.23 -9.05 20.58
N PHE A 163 -20.34 -8.85 19.89
CA PHE A 163 -20.87 -9.80 18.91
C PHE A 163 -19.96 -9.85 17.69
N LEU A 164 -19.39 -11.03 17.39
CA LEU A 164 -18.54 -11.28 16.23
C LEU A 164 -19.15 -12.32 15.28
N GLY A 165 -20.39 -12.76 15.53
CA GLY A 165 -21.14 -13.65 14.64
C GLY A 165 -20.36 -14.92 14.29
N LYS A 166 -20.19 -15.16 12.98
CA LYS A 166 -19.50 -16.34 12.43
C LYS A 166 -18.02 -16.46 12.82
N TYR A 167 -17.39 -15.42 13.36
CA TYR A 167 -15.97 -15.42 13.70
C TYR A 167 -15.65 -16.02 15.08
N ILE A 168 -16.67 -16.20 15.96
CA ILE A 168 -16.51 -16.99 17.19
C ILE A 168 -16.58 -18.48 16.85
N GLN A 169 -15.42 -19.14 16.84
CA GLN A 169 -15.28 -20.58 16.59
C GLN A 169 -14.26 -21.18 17.58
N GLU A 170 -14.40 -22.47 17.90
CA GLU A 170 -13.37 -23.19 18.67
C GLU A 170 -12.11 -23.42 17.85
N ASN A 171 -10.95 -23.33 18.51
CA ASN A 171 -9.64 -23.52 17.91
C ASN A 171 -9.45 -22.63 16.67
N THR A 172 -9.78 -21.35 16.82
CA THR A 172 -9.39 -20.25 15.93
C THR A 172 -8.70 -19.16 16.74
N SER A 173 -8.03 -18.24 16.05
CA SER A 173 -7.47 -17.02 16.59
C SER A 173 -8.22 -15.81 16.04
N ILE A 174 -8.33 -14.74 16.82
CA ILE A 174 -8.83 -13.42 16.39
C ILE A 174 -7.84 -12.35 16.85
N GLY A 175 -7.70 -11.27 16.08
CA GLY A 175 -6.84 -10.15 16.49
C GLY A 175 -7.63 -9.19 17.36
N VAL A 176 -7.15 -8.92 18.58
CA VAL A 176 -7.75 -7.96 19.52
C VAL A 176 -6.63 -7.20 20.22
N ASP A 177 -6.82 -5.90 20.42
CA ASP A 177 -5.95 -5.12 21.29
C ASP A 177 -6.75 -4.08 22.09
N PHE A 178 -6.22 -3.67 23.23
CA PHE A 178 -6.81 -2.68 24.12
C PHE A 178 -5.79 -1.56 24.42
N MET A 179 -6.21 -0.32 24.20
CA MET A 179 -5.48 0.89 24.60
C MET A 179 -6.31 1.68 25.60
N PHE A 180 -5.65 2.22 26.61
CA PHE A 180 -6.28 2.97 27.70
C PHE A 180 -5.55 4.30 27.83
N GLY A 181 -6.28 5.40 27.71
CA GLY A 181 -5.75 6.75 27.83
C GLY A 181 -6.25 7.45 29.08
N ASP A 182 -5.32 8.08 29.76
CA ASP A 182 -5.47 8.96 30.91
C ASP A 182 -5.35 10.41 30.46
N VAL A 183 -6.32 11.26 30.83
CA VAL A 183 -6.24 12.70 30.59
C VAL A 183 -6.50 13.46 31.89
N ASP A 184 -5.57 13.21 32.79
CA ASP A 184 -5.27 13.92 34.01
C ASP A 184 -5.46 15.45 33.90
N THR A 185 -6.10 16.06 34.90
CA THR A 185 -6.62 17.44 34.77
C THR A 185 -5.58 18.53 35.04
N ASN A 186 -4.39 18.16 35.49
CA ASN A 186 -3.39 19.08 36.02
C ASN A 186 -2.28 19.46 35.02
N GLN A 187 -2.17 18.77 33.88
CA GLN A 187 -1.24 19.08 32.79
C GLN A 187 -1.96 18.89 31.44
N ASP A 188 -1.62 19.67 30.41
CA ASP A 188 -2.17 19.48 29.05
C ASP A 188 -1.50 18.26 28.35
N GLN A 189 -1.45 17.12 29.03
CA GLN A 189 -0.76 15.90 28.62
C GLN A 189 -1.66 14.68 28.81
N THR A 190 -1.47 13.67 27.96
CA THR A 190 -2.21 12.41 27.99
C THR A 190 -1.21 11.28 28.22
N THR A 191 -1.42 10.50 29.28
CA THR A 191 -0.68 9.26 29.52
C THR A 191 -1.49 8.09 28.95
N TYR A 192 -0.86 7.01 28.54
CA TYR A 192 -1.60 5.83 28.06
C TYR A 192 -0.81 4.54 28.21
N ILE A 193 -1.55 3.44 28.29
CA ILE A 193 -1.04 2.06 28.31
C ILE A 193 -1.68 1.26 27.17
N ASN A 194 -0.96 0.22 26.73
CA ASN A 194 -1.44 -0.71 25.72
C ASN A 194 -1.26 -2.15 26.20
N TRP A 195 -2.14 -3.05 25.78
CA TRP A 195 -1.99 -4.48 26.01
C TRP A 195 -0.91 -5.08 25.11
N ASP A 196 -0.90 -4.72 23.82
CA ASP A 196 0.13 -5.17 22.89
C ASP A 196 1.46 -4.43 23.02
N LEU A 197 2.46 -5.26 22.86
CA LEU A 197 3.86 -5.02 22.91
C LEU A 197 4.41 -6.09 21.92
N GLY A 198 4.53 -5.84 20.60
CA GLY A 198 5.06 -6.86 19.67
C GLY A 198 5.67 -6.37 18.34
N TYR A 199 6.96 -5.95 18.32
CA TYR A 199 7.71 -5.25 17.22
C TYR A 199 6.88 -4.95 15.95
N GLY A 200 5.87 -4.10 16.13
CA GLY A 200 5.29 -3.26 15.10
C GLY A 200 5.41 -1.82 15.59
N ASN A 201 5.62 -0.86 14.69
CA ASN A 201 5.66 0.54 15.07
C ASN A 201 4.28 0.89 15.67
N GLY A 202 4.23 1.22 16.96
CA GLY A 202 3.02 1.47 17.76
C GLY A 202 2.32 2.79 17.44
N PHE A 203 2.20 3.10 16.15
CA PHE A 203 1.47 4.21 15.57
C PHE A 203 0.76 3.65 14.35
N ASN A 204 -0.45 4.13 14.04
CA ASN A 204 -1.25 3.63 12.92
C ASN A 204 -1.77 2.17 13.08
N LYS A 205 -2.03 1.69 14.31
CA LYS A 205 -2.68 0.38 14.57
C LYS A 205 -3.98 0.24 13.80
N GLU A 206 -4.71 1.35 13.72
CA GLU A 206 -5.96 1.52 12.99
C GLU A 206 -5.85 1.27 11.46
N TYR A 207 -4.63 1.33 10.91
CA TYR A 207 -4.31 1.12 9.49
C TYR A 207 -3.47 -0.15 9.24
N ASN A 208 -3.11 -0.93 10.27
CA ASN A 208 -2.29 -2.14 10.12
C ASN A 208 -2.65 -3.25 11.13
N SER A 209 -3.56 -4.13 10.73
CA SER A 209 -4.08 -5.21 11.60
C SER A 209 -3.08 -6.31 11.98
N GLY A 210 -1.91 -6.40 11.33
CA GLY A 210 -0.81 -7.30 11.69
C GLY A 210 -0.06 -6.88 12.96
N GLN A 211 -0.57 -5.85 13.64
CA GLN A 211 -0.06 -5.27 14.87
C GLN A 211 -1.07 -5.40 16.04
N LEU A 212 -2.05 -6.30 15.94
CA LEU A 212 -2.92 -6.66 17.06
C LEU A 212 -2.38 -7.88 17.82
N GLY A 213 -2.78 -8.02 19.09
CA GLY A 213 -2.54 -9.22 19.88
C GLY A 213 -3.39 -10.41 19.41
N ASP A 214 -2.81 -11.61 19.48
CA ASP A 214 -3.49 -12.86 19.10
C ASP A 214 -4.34 -13.41 20.25
N VAL A 215 -5.66 -13.48 20.07
CA VAL A 215 -6.58 -14.14 21.01
C VAL A 215 -7.01 -15.49 20.47
N VAL A 216 -6.49 -16.56 21.06
CA VAL A 216 -6.85 -17.94 20.73
C VAL A 216 -8.13 -18.34 21.48
N LEU A 217 -9.17 -18.69 20.72
CA LEU A 217 -10.44 -19.19 21.23
C LEU A 217 -10.29 -20.70 21.54
N THR A 218 -9.98 -21.03 22.79
CA THR A 218 -9.61 -22.40 23.20
C THR A 218 -10.82 -23.32 23.36
N ALA A 219 -10.75 -24.53 22.83
CA ALA A 219 -11.79 -25.53 23.05
C ALA A 219 -11.86 -25.99 24.52
N PRO A 220 -13.02 -26.46 25.01
CA PRO A 220 -13.15 -27.04 26.34
C PRO A 220 -12.11 -28.15 26.57
N LYS A 221 -11.42 -28.10 27.72
CA LYS A 221 -10.34 -29.04 28.11
C LYS A 221 -9.08 -28.99 27.23
N THR A 222 -8.83 -27.89 26.50
CA THR A 222 -7.53 -27.65 25.85
C THR A 222 -6.37 -27.86 26.82
N THR A 223 -5.42 -28.71 26.43
CA THR A 223 -4.14 -28.89 27.11
C THR A 223 -3.05 -28.14 26.37
N PHE A 224 -2.01 -27.69 27.07
CA PHE A 224 -0.96 -26.84 26.51
C PHE A 224 0.40 -27.51 26.57
N GLY A 225 1.28 -27.18 25.62
CA GLY A 225 2.71 -27.47 25.68
C GLY A 225 3.53 -26.21 25.44
N GLN A 226 4.84 -26.31 25.65
CA GLN A 226 5.78 -25.22 25.37
C GLN A 226 6.47 -25.48 24.02
N LEU A 227 6.62 -24.45 23.20
CA LEU A 227 7.36 -24.47 21.95
C LEU A 227 8.56 -23.52 22.07
N GLU A 228 9.75 -24.05 21.82
CA GLU A 228 10.99 -23.28 21.64
C GLU A 228 11.52 -23.52 20.22
N GLY A 229 12.03 -22.49 19.56
CA GLY A 229 12.71 -22.64 18.28
C GLY A 229 13.62 -21.44 17.99
N PHE A 230 14.30 -21.50 16.86
CA PHE A 230 15.19 -20.44 16.41
C PHE A 230 15.11 -20.23 14.91
N ILE A 231 15.50 -19.03 14.50
CA ILE A 231 15.60 -18.64 13.10
C ILE A 231 17.04 -18.34 12.72
N GLY A 232 17.35 -18.32 11.43
CA GLY A 232 18.66 -17.91 10.95
C GLY A 232 18.74 -17.82 9.43
N TRP A 233 19.84 -17.30 8.92
CA TRP A 233 20.18 -17.45 7.51
C TRP A 233 20.76 -18.85 7.26
N LYS A 234 20.49 -19.40 6.07
CA LYS A 234 21.07 -20.67 5.60
C LYS A 234 22.57 -20.56 5.33
N ASN A 235 23.02 -19.37 4.91
CA ASN A 235 24.41 -18.99 4.70
C ASN A 235 24.72 -17.78 5.58
N GLU A 236 25.96 -17.60 6.05
CA GLU A 236 26.32 -16.41 6.82
C GLU A 236 26.23 -15.15 5.96
N ILE A 237 25.27 -14.27 6.30
CA ILE A 237 24.94 -13.04 5.57
C ILE A 237 24.75 -11.94 6.62
N GLU A 238 25.43 -10.79 6.44
CA GLU A 238 25.29 -9.60 7.29
C GLU A 238 23.98 -8.85 6.99
N GLN A 239 22.84 -9.47 7.26
CA GLN A 239 21.51 -8.87 7.09
C GLN A 239 20.61 -9.14 8.30
N PRO A 240 19.77 -8.18 8.71
CA PRO A 240 18.89 -8.35 9.85
C PRO A 240 17.86 -9.43 9.56
N LEU A 241 17.56 -10.22 10.59
CA LEU A 241 16.53 -11.24 10.55
C LEU A 241 15.13 -10.65 10.86
N PRO A 242 14.05 -11.34 10.48
CA PRO A 242 12.68 -10.95 10.79
C PRO A 242 12.44 -10.92 12.30
N LYS A 243 11.41 -10.19 12.73
CA LYS A 243 11.12 -9.99 14.15
C LYS A 243 9.98 -10.86 14.68
N LYS A 244 9.22 -11.50 13.79
CA LYS A 244 8.14 -12.43 14.13
C LYS A 244 8.17 -13.71 13.28
N VAL A 245 7.91 -14.86 13.92
CA VAL A 245 7.51 -16.11 13.24
C VAL A 245 6.02 -16.32 13.39
N ARG A 246 5.38 -16.99 12.43
CA ARG A 246 3.98 -17.41 12.50
C ARG A 246 3.90 -18.91 12.76
N ILE A 247 3.11 -19.31 13.75
CA ILE A 247 2.83 -20.70 14.09
C ILE A 247 1.37 -20.95 13.72
N THR A 248 1.10 -21.80 12.73
CA THR A 248 -0.27 -22.07 12.22
C THR A 248 -0.65 -23.53 12.41
N SER A 249 -1.88 -23.79 12.86
CA SER A 249 -2.39 -25.14 13.07
C SER A 249 -2.61 -25.87 11.73
N VAL A 250 -2.09 -27.10 11.65
CA VAL A 250 -2.27 -27.99 10.49
C VAL A 250 -3.73 -28.41 10.33
N ILE A 251 -4.49 -28.46 11.43
CA ILE A 251 -5.89 -28.92 11.45
C ILE A 251 -6.86 -27.78 11.10
N ASN A 252 -6.57 -26.55 11.52
CA ASN A 252 -7.39 -25.37 11.24
C ASN A 252 -6.51 -24.14 11.02
N ASN A 253 -6.31 -23.74 9.77
CA ASN A 253 -5.45 -22.61 9.41
C ASN A 253 -5.93 -21.24 9.92
N LYS A 254 -7.17 -21.15 10.42
CA LYS A 254 -7.69 -19.97 11.15
C LYS A 254 -7.18 -19.88 12.60
N LEU A 255 -6.46 -20.89 13.09
CA LEU A 255 -5.65 -20.79 14.30
C LEU A 255 -4.20 -20.59 13.89
N TYR A 256 -3.76 -19.33 13.95
CA TYR A 256 -2.35 -19.00 13.95
C TYR A 256 -2.05 -18.00 15.07
N VAL A 257 -0.77 -17.90 15.41
CA VAL A 257 -0.22 -16.86 16.29
C VAL A 257 1.12 -16.40 15.74
N ASP A 258 1.48 -15.15 16.03
CA ASP A 258 2.76 -14.56 15.67
C ASP A 258 3.63 -14.40 16.92
N ALA A 259 4.69 -15.21 17.03
CA ALA A 259 5.64 -15.13 18.13
C ALA A 259 6.75 -14.13 17.82
N SER A 260 7.04 -13.24 18.77
CA SER A 260 8.21 -12.36 18.71
C SER A 260 9.51 -13.15 18.85
N ILE A 261 10.55 -12.69 18.18
CA ILE A 261 11.89 -13.25 18.21
C ILE A 261 12.78 -12.44 19.18
N ASP A 262 13.54 -13.12 20.03
CA ASP A 262 14.46 -12.52 20.99
C ASP A 262 15.79 -12.06 20.34
N SER A 263 16.63 -11.35 21.11
CA SER A 263 17.94 -10.88 20.65
C SER A 263 18.96 -11.98 20.37
N LEU A 264 18.61 -13.25 20.62
CA LEU A 264 19.40 -14.44 20.30
C LEU A 264 18.77 -15.24 19.14
N ASN A 265 17.84 -14.62 18.38
CA ASN A 265 17.14 -15.18 17.23
C ASN A 265 16.22 -16.37 17.57
N ARG A 266 15.73 -16.46 18.81
CA ARG A 266 14.85 -17.53 19.30
C ARG A 266 13.43 -17.05 19.49
N TYR A 267 12.47 -17.94 19.32
CA TYR A 267 11.07 -17.74 19.71
C TYR A 267 10.68 -18.78 20.76
N ASN A 268 9.89 -18.37 21.75
CA ASN A 268 9.45 -19.24 22.83
C ASN A 268 8.02 -18.88 23.23
N LEU A 269 7.09 -19.83 23.12
CA LEU A 269 5.67 -19.60 23.38
C LEU A 269 4.95 -20.86 23.88
N LYS A 270 3.92 -20.63 24.70
CA LYS A 270 2.98 -21.67 25.13
C LYS A 270 1.82 -21.72 24.15
N LEU A 271 1.40 -22.91 23.72
CA LEU A 271 0.29 -23.10 22.79
C LEU A 271 -0.55 -24.33 23.14
N PRO A 272 -1.79 -24.44 22.61
CA PRO A 272 -2.55 -25.68 22.65
C PRO A 272 -1.74 -26.86 22.08
N SER A 273 -1.97 -28.04 22.62
CA SER A 273 -1.35 -29.28 22.13
C SER A 273 -1.95 -29.64 20.77
N GLY A 274 -1.11 -29.95 19.79
CA GLY A 274 -1.54 -30.19 18.42
C GLY A 274 -0.42 -30.16 17.39
N ASN A 275 -0.80 -30.29 16.12
CA ASN A 275 0.13 -30.25 14.98
C ASN A 275 0.12 -28.85 14.38
N TYR A 276 1.30 -28.27 14.21
CA TYR A 276 1.49 -26.93 13.66
C TYR A 276 2.62 -26.93 12.63
N TYR A 277 2.66 -25.89 11.80
CA TYR A 277 3.85 -25.52 11.04
C TYR A 277 4.29 -24.10 11.42
N VAL A 278 5.60 -23.86 11.39
CA VAL A 278 6.20 -22.55 11.63
C VAL A 278 6.73 -21.96 10.32
N THR A 279 6.34 -20.73 10.03
CA THR A 279 6.84 -19.88 8.92
C THR A 279 7.30 -18.53 9.49
N PHE A 280 7.78 -17.63 8.64
CA PHE A 280 7.88 -16.23 9.03
C PHE A 280 6.48 -15.59 9.01
N ALA A 281 6.26 -14.57 9.84
CA ALA A 281 4.99 -13.85 9.90
C ALA A 281 4.86 -12.78 8.80
N GLU A 282 6.01 -12.23 8.40
CA GLU A 282 6.20 -11.14 7.46
C GLU A 282 6.70 -11.67 6.12
N ARG A 283 6.17 -11.15 5.00
CA ARG A 283 6.74 -11.40 3.67
C ARG A 283 8.00 -10.55 3.49
N LEU A 284 9.13 -11.21 3.28
CA LEU A 284 10.45 -10.57 3.28
C LEU A 284 10.90 -10.23 1.86
N THR A 285 10.78 -8.97 1.49
CA THR A 285 11.66 -8.35 0.49
C THR A 285 12.85 -7.74 1.21
N ASN A 286 14.05 -7.78 0.60
CA ASN A 286 15.32 -7.36 1.21
C ASN A 286 15.21 -6.12 2.15
N PRO A 287 15.55 -6.23 3.45
CA PRO A 287 15.41 -5.14 4.43
C PRO A 287 16.30 -3.92 4.19
N LEU A 288 17.21 -3.95 3.21
CA LEU A 288 17.92 -2.76 2.71
C LEU A 288 17.01 -1.73 2.02
N ALA A 289 15.73 -2.02 1.80
CA ALA A 289 14.76 -1.12 1.17
C ALA A 289 14.30 0.08 2.04
N GLY A 290 15.19 0.65 2.88
CA GLY A 290 14.92 1.90 3.62
C GLY A 290 14.64 3.12 2.72
N ASP A 291 15.07 3.04 1.46
CA ASP A 291 14.80 3.99 0.36
C ASP A 291 14.15 3.32 -0.89
N GLY A 292 13.78 2.04 -0.77
CA GLY A 292 12.69 1.41 -1.54
C GLY A 292 12.96 0.79 -2.92
N TYR A 293 13.93 1.27 -3.73
CA TYR A 293 13.82 1.10 -5.19
C TYR A 293 14.84 0.24 -5.95
N PHE A 294 16.04 -0.04 -5.44
CA PHE A 294 17.13 -0.49 -6.34
C PHE A 294 17.67 -1.91 -6.20
N ASN A 295 17.64 -2.57 -5.03
CA ASN A 295 18.30 -3.87 -4.85
C ASN A 295 17.50 -4.88 -3.99
N GLN A 296 16.33 -5.29 -4.49
CA GLN A 296 15.51 -6.32 -3.86
C GLN A 296 15.95 -7.73 -4.32
N LYS A 297 16.84 -8.37 -3.55
CA LYS A 297 16.89 -9.84 -3.58
C LYS A 297 15.65 -10.39 -2.88
N GLN A 298 14.95 -11.33 -3.50
CA GLN A 298 13.85 -12.00 -2.81
C GLN A 298 14.44 -12.92 -1.75
N ILE A 299 13.92 -12.80 -0.52
CA ILE A 299 14.26 -13.74 0.55
C ILE A 299 13.19 -14.82 0.52
N LYS A 300 13.62 -16.08 0.38
CA LYS A 300 12.70 -17.22 0.43
C LYS A 300 12.84 -17.91 1.77
N GLU A 301 11.70 -18.04 2.41
CA GLU A 301 11.52 -18.94 3.53
C GLU A 301 11.90 -20.36 3.07
N THR A 302 12.81 -21.02 3.77
CA THR A 302 12.95 -22.46 3.64
C THR A 302 11.66 -23.14 4.12
N ASN A 303 11.44 -24.39 3.72
CA ASN A 303 10.20 -25.12 3.98
C ASN A 303 9.72 -24.99 5.43
N ALA A 304 8.43 -24.72 5.62
CA ALA A 304 7.82 -24.55 6.93
C ALA A 304 8.15 -25.71 7.89
N VAL A 305 8.53 -25.37 9.12
CA VAL A 305 8.97 -26.35 10.12
C VAL A 305 7.75 -26.98 10.78
N ASN A 306 7.44 -28.23 10.42
CA ASN A 306 6.35 -28.99 11.04
C ASN A 306 6.72 -29.43 12.46
N ILE A 307 5.85 -29.15 13.43
CA ILE A 307 6.04 -29.47 14.85
C ILE A 307 4.78 -30.06 15.48
N ILE A 308 4.95 -30.88 16.53
CA ILE A 308 3.87 -31.49 17.30
C ILE A 308 4.02 -31.06 18.76
N ILE A 309 3.20 -30.11 19.20
CA ILE A 309 3.15 -29.65 20.58
C ILE A 309 2.41 -30.69 21.42
N LYS A 310 3.04 -31.18 22.47
CA LYS A 310 2.47 -32.19 23.37
C LYS A 310 2.15 -31.60 24.74
N SER A 311 1.07 -32.09 25.35
CA SER A 311 0.59 -31.64 26.66
C SER A 311 1.68 -31.73 27.74
N ASN A 312 1.87 -30.63 28.47
CA ASN A 312 2.80 -30.48 29.59
C ASN A 312 4.26 -30.83 29.28
N MET A 313 4.68 -30.70 28.01
CA MET A 313 6.05 -30.96 27.58
C MET A 313 6.62 -29.80 26.75
N GLU A 314 7.95 -29.67 26.80
CA GLU A 314 8.71 -28.79 25.92
C GLU A 314 8.91 -29.46 24.55
N THR A 315 8.71 -28.68 23.49
CA THR A 315 8.85 -29.08 22.09
C THR A 315 9.88 -28.14 21.45
N LYS A 316 10.99 -28.70 20.94
CA LYS A 316 12.00 -27.91 20.23
C LYS A 316 11.79 -28.04 18.72
N ALA A 317 11.52 -26.92 18.07
CA ALA A 317 11.44 -26.82 16.61
C ALA A 317 12.84 -26.92 15.98
N GLY A 318 12.89 -27.36 14.72
CA GLY A 318 14.08 -27.20 13.89
C GLY A 318 14.33 -25.72 13.55
N ALA A 319 15.55 -25.43 13.05
CA ALA A 319 15.89 -24.11 12.53
C ALA A 319 14.94 -23.72 11.38
N LEU A 320 14.27 -22.58 11.51
CA LEU A 320 13.58 -21.97 10.37
C LEU A 320 14.59 -21.07 9.64
N GLN A 321 15.03 -21.50 8.46
CA GLN A 321 16.10 -20.83 7.72
C GLN A 321 15.57 -19.89 6.63
N LEU A 322 16.31 -18.82 6.36
CA LEU A 322 16.14 -17.95 5.21
C LEU A 322 17.21 -18.22 4.16
N ASP A 323 16.81 -18.28 2.90
CA ASP A 323 17.71 -18.36 1.76
C ASP A 323 17.54 -17.15 0.85
N ILE A 324 18.60 -16.75 0.16
CA ILE A 324 18.53 -15.73 -0.88
C ILE A 324 18.12 -16.43 -2.17
N VAL A 325 17.02 -15.97 -2.78
CA VAL A 325 16.67 -16.35 -4.15
C VAL A 325 17.44 -15.43 -5.08
N GLU A 326 18.15 -16.03 -6.04
CA GLU A 326 18.67 -15.26 -7.17
C GLU A 326 17.53 -14.99 -8.17
N PRO A 327 17.44 -13.78 -8.74
CA PRO A 327 16.39 -13.43 -9.68
C PRO A 327 16.37 -14.37 -10.90
N PRO A 328 15.21 -14.58 -11.54
CA PRO A 328 15.03 -15.48 -12.68
C PRO A 328 15.66 -14.98 -14.01
N ILE A 329 16.95 -14.65 -13.96
CA ILE A 329 17.80 -14.18 -15.08
C ILE A 329 18.01 -15.29 -16.15
N ASP A 330 17.92 -16.56 -15.75
CA ASP A 330 18.23 -17.69 -16.62
C ASP A 330 17.11 -18.05 -17.61
N LYS A 331 17.04 -17.31 -18.74
CA LYS A 331 16.62 -17.83 -20.08
C LYS A 331 16.67 -16.86 -21.28
N PHE A 332 17.35 -15.71 -21.19
CA PHE A 332 17.48 -14.82 -22.35
C PHE A 332 18.03 -15.54 -23.60
N LYS A 333 17.32 -15.44 -24.72
CA LYS A 333 17.80 -15.88 -26.05
C LYS A 333 18.87 -14.90 -26.55
N SER A 334 19.65 -15.28 -27.57
CA SER A 334 20.69 -14.41 -28.15
C SER A 334 20.16 -13.16 -28.87
N LYS A 335 18.84 -13.06 -29.06
CA LYS A 335 18.11 -11.85 -29.47
C LYS A 335 16.80 -11.77 -28.69
N GLY A 336 16.28 -10.57 -28.50
CA GLY A 336 14.99 -10.34 -27.87
C GLY A 336 13.83 -11.09 -28.55
N VAL A 337 12.89 -11.56 -27.73
CA VAL A 337 11.78 -12.45 -28.16
C VAL A 337 10.84 -11.80 -29.18
N LEU A 338 10.70 -10.47 -29.15
CA LEU A 338 9.73 -9.75 -29.96
C LEU A 338 10.12 -9.68 -31.45
N TYR A 339 11.41 -9.82 -31.81
CA TYR A 339 11.87 -9.79 -33.20
C TYR A 339 11.29 -10.91 -34.07
N ASN A 340 11.00 -12.08 -33.49
CA ASN A 340 10.46 -13.25 -34.18
C ASN A 340 9.21 -13.77 -33.45
N PHE A 341 8.32 -12.87 -33.05
CA PHE A 341 7.17 -13.20 -32.21
C PHE A 341 6.19 -14.18 -32.89
N ASN A 342 5.94 -15.32 -32.24
CA ASN A 342 5.06 -16.39 -32.71
C ASN A 342 4.40 -17.12 -31.51
N ASP A 343 3.65 -18.19 -31.74
CA ASP A 343 2.94 -18.90 -30.65
C ASP A 343 3.87 -19.51 -29.58
N ALA A 344 5.06 -19.99 -29.95
CA ALA A 344 6.05 -20.45 -28.96
C ALA A 344 6.59 -19.27 -28.12
N SER A 345 6.75 -18.09 -28.72
CA SER A 345 7.14 -16.87 -27.99
C SER A 345 6.13 -16.46 -26.91
N LYS A 346 4.84 -16.81 -27.05
CA LYS A 346 3.82 -16.54 -26.03
C LYS A 346 4.07 -17.35 -24.75
N ALA A 347 4.44 -18.62 -24.89
CA ALA A 347 4.77 -19.48 -23.76
C ALA A 347 6.07 -19.04 -23.05
N ASP A 348 7.05 -18.54 -23.80
CA ASP A 348 8.27 -17.95 -23.23
C ASP A 348 7.96 -16.67 -22.42
N VAL A 349 7.08 -15.78 -22.95
CA VAL A 349 6.61 -14.59 -22.23
C VAL A 349 5.82 -14.97 -20.98
N ASP A 350 4.95 -15.97 -21.06
CA ASP A 350 4.18 -16.45 -19.91
C ASP A 350 5.08 -16.95 -18.78
N ALA A 351 6.03 -17.83 -19.08
CA ALA A 351 6.98 -18.34 -18.11
C ALA A 351 7.89 -17.23 -17.54
N PHE A 352 8.24 -16.23 -18.35
CA PHE A 352 8.98 -15.06 -17.89
C PHE A 352 8.15 -14.27 -16.87
N ILE A 353 6.94 -13.83 -17.24
CA ILE A 353 6.09 -12.99 -16.38
C ILE A 353 5.74 -13.72 -15.08
N GLU A 354 5.34 -14.99 -15.14
CA GLU A 354 4.96 -15.76 -13.95
C GLU A 354 6.14 -15.94 -12.97
N ALA A 355 7.35 -16.19 -13.47
CA ALA A 355 8.55 -16.28 -12.62
C ALA A 355 8.94 -14.94 -11.97
N HIS A 356 8.83 -13.84 -12.72
CA HIS A 356 9.16 -12.50 -12.20
C HIS A 356 8.07 -11.98 -11.25
N MET A 357 6.80 -12.34 -11.46
CA MET A 357 5.72 -12.05 -10.52
C MET A 357 5.89 -12.76 -9.18
N ASP A 358 6.26 -14.04 -9.19
CA ASP A 358 6.57 -14.80 -7.97
C ASP A 358 7.77 -14.18 -7.23
N TYR A 359 8.85 -13.87 -7.96
CA TYR A 359 10.07 -13.30 -7.40
C TYR A 359 9.86 -11.90 -6.79
N TYR A 360 9.22 -10.98 -7.51
CA TYR A 360 8.97 -9.61 -7.05
C TYR A 360 7.71 -9.44 -6.20
N LEU A 361 7.02 -10.55 -5.86
CA LEU A 361 5.76 -10.57 -5.12
C LEU A 361 4.64 -9.71 -5.74
N ILE A 362 4.63 -9.58 -7.08
CA ILE A 362 3.64 -8.79 -7.84
C ILE A 362 2.35 -9.60 -7.95
N PRO A 363 1.22 -9.19 -7.34
CA PRO A 363 0.02 -10.02 -7.33
C PRO A 363 -0.71 -10.10 -8.67
N GLY A 364 -0.56 -9.08 -9.51
CA GLY A 364 -1.34 -8.91 -10.73
C GLY A 364 -0.64 -8.05 -11.77
N VAL A 365 -0.70 -8.51 -13.03
CA VAL A 365 -0.09 -7.85 -14.18
C VAL A 365 -1.08 -7.85 -15.35
N SER A 366 -1.18 -6.73 -16.05
CA SER A 366 -1.78 -6.62 -17.39
C SER A 366 -0.66 -6.30 -18.38
N LEU A 367 -0.52 -7.08 -19.44
CA LEU A 367 0.55 -6.96 -20.43
C LEU A 367 -0.01 -6.91 -21.85
N GLY A 368 0.46 -5.96 -22.66
CA GLY A 368 0.25 -5.87 -24.09
C GLY A 368 1.58 -5.76 -24.85
N LEU A 369 1.74 -6.49 -25.95
CA LEU A 369 2.94 -6.45 -26.80
C LEU A 369 2.59 -5.93 -28.21
N ILE A 370 3.35 -4.93 -28.66
CA ILE A 370 3.20 -4.31 -29.97
C ILE A 370 4.30 -4.86 -30.89
N ASN A 371 3.95 -5.31 -32.10
CA ASN A 371 4.89 -5.69 -33.14
C ASN A 371 4.32 -5.34 -34.52
N ASN A 372 5.15 -4.85 -35.44
CA ASN A 372 4.74 -4.30 -36.73
C ASN A 372 3.59 -3.27 -36.61
N GLY A 373 3.60 -2.49 -35.52
CA GLY A 373 2.58 -1.46 -35.23
C GLY A 373 1.21 -2.02 -34.85
N LYS A 374 1.11 -3.27 -34.39
CA LYS A 374 -0.14 -3.91 -33.98
C LYS A 374 0.02 -4.61 -32.63
N LEU A 375 -1.05 -4.67 -31.85
CA LEU A 375 -1.13 -5.53 -30.67
C LEU A 375 -1.09 -7.00 -31.13
N VAL A 376 0.00 -7.71 -30.81
CA VAL A 376 0.20 -9.12 -31.18
C VAL A 376 0.01 -10.10 -30.01
N TYR A 377 0.01 -9.58 -28.79
CA TYR A 377 -0.24 -10.35 -27.58
C TYR A 377 -0.86 -9.48 -26.50
N HIS A 378 -1.86 -10.01 -25.80
CA HIS A 378 -2.38 -9.43 -24.57
C HIS A 378 -2.69 -10.56 -23.59
N LYS A 379 -2.32 -10.40 -22.32
CA LYS A 379 -2.73 -11.29 -21.24
C LYS A 379 -2.74 -10.56 -19.89
N ASN A 380 -3.74 -10.92 -19.08
CA ASN A 380 -3.84 -10.59 -17.67
C ASN A 380 -3.36 -11.79 -16.82
N TYR A 381 -2.55 -11.52 -15.81
CA TYR A 381 -1.93 -12.52 -14.93
C TYR A 381 -2.29 -12.25 -13.46
N GLY A 382 -2.35 -13.30 -12.65
CA GLY A 382 -2.52 -13.18 -11.21
C GLY A 382 -3.92 -12.73 -10.77
N VAL A 383 -3.98 -11.89 -9.72
CA VAL A 383 -5.19 -11.57 -8.97
C VAL A 383 -5.42 -10.06 -8.79
N GLN A 384 -6.71 -9.68 -8.77
CA GLN A 384 -7.17 -8.31 -8.51
C GLN A 384 -6.75 -7.83 -7.13
N SER A 385 -6.72 -8.73 -6.14
CA SER A 385 -6.36 -8.46 -4.75
C SER A 385 -5.86 -9.73 -4.07
N MET A 386 -4.80 -9.60 -3.27
CA MET A 386 -4.32 -10.68 -2.39
C MET A 386 -5.28 -11.01 -1.25
N LEU A 387 -6.27 -10.15 -0.96
CA LEU A 387 -7.37 -10.46 -0.05
C LEU A 387 -8.39 -11.39 -0.70
N THR A 388 -8.93 -11.00 -1.86
CA THR A 388 -10.08 -11.69 -2.48
C THR A 388 -9.69 -12.89 -3.35
N LYS A 389 -8.42 -12.97 -3.78
CA LYS A 389 -7.87 -13.96 -4.73
C LYS A 389 -8.63 -14.07 -6.06
N LYS A 390 -9.51 -13.12 -6.40
CA LYS A 390 -10.19 -13.07 -7.70
C LYS A 390 -9.16 -12.85 -8.80
N LYS A 391 -9.23 -13.64 -9.88
CA LYS A 391 -8.37 -13.45 -11.06
C LYS A 391 -8.65 -12.11 -11.73
N ILE A 392 -7.65 -11.55 -12.39
CA ILE A 392 -7.84 -10.35 -13.22
C ILE A 392 -8.61 -10.73 -14.49
N GLU A 393 -9.66 -9.97 -14.78
CA GLU A 393 -10.56 -10.07 -15.93
C GLU A 393 -10.25 -8.95 -16.93
N ASP A 394 -10.65 -9.11 -18.20
CA ASP A 394 -10.36 -8.16 -19.29
C ASP A 394 -11.03 -6.78 -19.13
N ASP A 395 -11.96 -6.61 -18.19
CA ASP A 395 -12.61 -5.34 -17.84
C ASP A 395 -12.14 -4.77 -16.48
N ASN A 396 -11.11 -5.35 -15.88
CA ASN A 396 -10.43 -4.75 -14.73
C ASN A 396 -9.52 -3.60 -15.17
N VAL A 397 -9.45 -2.53 -14.37
CA VAL A 397 -8.57 -1.38 -14.62
C VAL A 397 -7.53 -1.20 -13.51
N PHE A 398 -6.37 -0.66 -13.91
CA PHE A 398 -5.20 -0.35 -13.08
C PHE A 398 -5.00 1.17 -13.05
N GLN A 399 -4.32 1.68 -12.02
CA GLN A 399 -3.85 3.07 -12.05
C GLN A 399 -2.66 3.20 -12.99
N ALA A 400 -2.77 4.07 -14.00
CA ALA A 400 -1.72 4.36 -14.96
C ALA A 400 -0.70 5.39 -14.46
N ALA A 401 -0.93 6.00 -13.30
CA ALA A 401 -0.01 6.93 -12.68
C ALA A 401 0.52 7.97 -13.69
N SER A 402 1.83 8.18 -13.74
CA SER A 402 2.42 9.18 -14.66
C SER A 402 2.36 8.83 -16.15
N VAL A 403 2.02 7.60 -16.57
CA VAL A 403 1.76 7.28 -17.98
C VAL A 403 0.61 8.13 -18.55
N THR A 404 -0.29 8.62 -17.68
CA THR A 404 -1.32 9.64 -18.00
C THR A 404 -0.76 10.84 -18.78
N LYS A 405 0.48 11.26 -18.50
CA LYS A 405 1.11 12.42 -19.13
C LYS A 405 1.28 12.26 -20.63
N ALA A 406 1.53 11.05 -21.13
CA ALA A 406 1.69 10.78 -22.56
C ALA A 406 0.37 11.02 -23.32
N VAL A 407 -0.78 10.67 -22.73
CA VAL A 407 -2.11 10.93 -23.30
C VAL A 407 -2.40 12.42 -23.35
N PHE A 408 -2.18 13.14 -22.24
CA PHE A 408 -2.38 14.59 -22.23
C PHE A 408 -1.39 15.32 -23.14
N ALA A 409 -0.15 14.88 -23.23
CA ALA A 409 0.80 15.42 -24.19
C ALA A 409 0.30 15.26 -25.63
N PHE A 410 -0.28 14.11 -25.98
CA PHE A 410 -0.90 13.92 -27.29
C PHE A 410 -2.04 14.92 -27.54
N VAL A 411 -2.91 15.18 -26.55
CA VAL A 411 -3.95 16.24 -26.63
C VAL A 411 -3.32 17.61 -26.92
N VAL A 412 -2.25 18.00 -26.22
CA VAL A 412 -1.61 19.31 -26.45
C VAL A 412 -0.95 19.38 -27.82
N ASN A 413 -0.28 18.32 -28.27
CA ASN A 413 0.29 18.24 -29.61
C ASN A 413 -0.80 18.26 -30.71
N ARG A 414 -1.97 17.64 -30.48
CA ARG A 414 -3.16 17.66 -31.36
C ARG A 414 -3.82 19.04 -31.51
N LEU A 415 -3.66 19.89 -30.51
CA LEU A 415 -4.11 21.29 -30.53
C LEU A 415 -3.07 22.18 -31.22
N ALA A 416 -1.78 21.95 -30.97
CA ALA A 416 -0.67 22.64 -31.64
C ALA A 416 -0.59 22.36 -33.15
N ASP A 417 -0.80 21.11 -33.57
CA ASP A 417 -0.86 20.66 -34.98
C ASP A 417 -2.01 21.30 -35.80
N ARG A 418 -2.87 22.08 -35.14
CA ARG A 418 -4.00 22.83 -35.73
C ARG A 418 -4.01 24.31 -35.32
N ASP A 419 -2.87 24.82 -34.86
CA ASP A 419 -2.68 26.22 -34.42
C ASP A 419 -3.64 26.70 -33.31
N VAL A 420 -4.27 25.78 -32.55
CA VAL A 420 -5.18 26.13 -31.44
C VAL A 420 -4.39 26.59 -30.21
N ILE A 421 -3.16 26.12 -30.05
CA ILE A 421 -2.20 26.58 -29.04
C ILE A 421 -0.79 26.60 -29.61
N ASP A 422 -0.15 27.77 -29.59
CA ASP A 422 1.29 27.87 -29.83
C ASP A 422 2.05 27.35 -28.59
N LEU A 423 2.95 26.40 -28.82
CA LEU A 423 3.71 25.76 -27.75
C LEU A 423 4.73 26.69 -27.08
N ASP A 424 5.15 27.76 -27.76
CA ASP A 424 6.14 28.73 -27.27
C ASP A 424 5.52 30.03 -26.72
N THR A 425 4.19 30.16 -26.78
CA THR A 425 3.47 31.24 -26.10
C THR A 425 3.61 31.09 -24.57
N PRO A 426 4.02 32.15 -23.84
CA PRO A 426 4.13 32.11 -22.38
C PRO A 426 2.76 31.92 -21.70
N LEU A 427 2.63 30.86 -20.91
CA LEU A 427 1.34 30.38 -20.36
C LEU A 427 0.62 31.43 -19.48
N TYR A 428 1.38 32.30 -18.80
CA TYR A 428 0.82 33.36 -17.95
C TYR A 428 -0.06 34.36 -18.73
N THR A 429 0.17 34.52 -20.04
CA THR A 429 -0.65 35.39 -20.91
C THR A 429 -2.04 34.82 -21.18
N LEU A 430 -2.17 33.49 -21.13
CA LEU A 430 -3.40 32.74 -21.38
C LEU A 430 -4.17 32.50 -20.07
N LEU A 431 -3.46 32.17 -18.99
CA LEU A 431 -4.00 31.98 -17.65
C LEU A 431 -2.94 32.24 -16.58
N PRO A 432 -2.96 33.38 -15.85
CA PRO A 432 -2.04 33.64 -14.75
C PRO A 432 -2.14 32.60 -13.62
N PHE A 433 -1.00 32.17 -13.06
CA PHE A 433 -0.96 31.22 -11.95
C PHE A 433 -0.67 31.92 -10.62
N LYS A 434 -1.74 32.31 -9.92
CA LYS A 434 -1.70 33.07 -8.67
C LYS A 434 -0.72 32.54 -7.62
N ASN A 435 -0.61 31.22 -7.45
CA ASN A 435 0.27 30.60 -6.43
C ASN A 435 1.77 30.85 -6.66
N ILE A 436 2.18 31.35 -7.82
CA ILE A 436 3.58 31.63 -8.18
C ILE A 436 3.77 33.05 -8.74
N GLU A 437 2.74 33.90 -8.63
CA GLU A 437 2.74 35.25 -9.22
C GLU A 437 3.81 36.19 -8.62
N HIS A 438 4.38 35.81 -7.47
CA HIS A 438 5.46 36.52 -6.78
C HIS A 438 6.87 36.27 -7.36
N ILE A 439 7.04 35.34 -8.31
CA ILE A 439 8.36 34.95 -8.87
C ILE A 439 8.43 35.30 -10.35
N GLU A 440 8.90 36.49 -10.72
CA GLU A 440 8.84 37.03 -12.10
C GLU A 440 9.24 36.03 -13.22
N ASP A 441 10.24 35.17 -12.99
CA ASP A 441 10.69 34.13 -13.93
C ASP A 441 9.59 33.10 -14.30
N TYR A 442 8.50 32.95 -13.53
CA TYR A 442 7.36 32.08 -13.88
C TYR A 442 6.71 32.49 -15.22
N LYS A 443 6.83 33.76 -15.60
CA LYS A 443 6.34 34.31 -16.87
C LYS A 443 7.09 33.77 -18.09
N LEU A 444 8.18 33.03 -17.90
CA LEU A 444 8.93 32.37 -18.98
C LEU A 444 8.38 30.98 -19.32
N ILE A 445 7.48 30.40 -18.52
CA ILE A 445 6.99 29.04 -18.73
C ILE A 445 6.09 28.98 -19.97
N THR A 446 6.47 28.17 -20.96
CA THR A 446 5.68 27.85 -22.16
C THR A 446 5.15 26.41 -22.12
N ALA A 447 4.19 26.06 -22.99
CA ALA A 447 3.71 24.67 -23.07
C ALA A 447 4.83 23.70 -23.47
N ARG A 448 5.74 24.12 -24.36
CA ARG A 448 6.93 23.35 -24.74
C ARG A 448 7.78 23.00 -23.52
N MET A 449 8.06 23.97 -22.65
CA MET A 449 8.82 23.76 -21.40
C MET A 449 8.09 22.88 -20.38
N VAL A 450 6.74 22.87 -20.37
CA VAL A 450 6.00 21.92 -19.54
C VAL A 450 6.18 20.51 -20.06
N LEU A 451 5.92 20.29 -21.36
CA LEU A 451 5.99 18.98 -22.01
C LEU A 451 7.40 18.37 -21.98
N SER A 452 8.45 19.17 -22.04
CA SER A 452 9.85 18.73 -21.92
C SER A 452 10.41 18.70 -20.49
N HIS A 453 9.58 18.97 -19.47
CA HIS A 453 9.98 19.05 -18.05
C HIS A 453 11.11 20.05 -17.77
N GLN A 454 10.99 21.27 -18.30
CA GLN A 454 11.91 22.40 -18.11
C GLN A 454 11.25 23.62 -17.43
N SER A 455 10.04 23.48 -16.89
CA SER A 455 9.25 24.59 -16.31
C SER A 455 9.77 25.18 -15.01
N GLY A 456 10.67 24.50 -14.28
CA GLY A 456 11.12 24.91 -12.95
C GLY A 456 10.13 24.63 -11.81
N LEU A 457 8.88 24.24 -12.10
CA LEU A 457 7.89 23.90 -11.07
C LEU A 457 8.25 22.58 -10.36
N PRO A 458 7.88 22.41 -9.07
CA PRO A 458 8.10 21.16 -8.34
C PRO A 458 7.23 20.02 -8.88
N ASN A 459 7.46 18.79 -8.41
CA ASN A 459 6.63 17.66 -8.84
C ASN A 459 5.15 17.84 -8.47
N TRP A 460 4.87 18.37 -7.28
CA TRP A 460 3.53 18.73 -6.83
C TRP A 460 3.58 20.02 -6.01
N ALA A 461 2.50 20.81 -6.03
CA ALA A 461 2.26 21.82 -5.01
C ALA A 461 2.11 21.18 -3.61
N TRP A 462 2.18 22.00 -2.56
CA TRP A 462 2.07 21.51 -1.17
C TRP A 462 0.73 20.79 -0.94
N GLY A 463 0.81 19.56 -0.42
CA GLY A 463 -0.35 18.71 -0.20
C GLY A 463 -0.76 17.84 -1.40
N GLY A 464 0.10 17.69 -2.40
CA GLY A 464 -0.07 16.73 -3.51
C GLY A 464 -0.81 17.29 -4.73
N PRO A 465 -1.33 16.42 -5.62
CA PRO A 465 -2.16 16.84 -6.74
C PRO A 465 -3.33 17.73 -6.28
N SER A 466 -3.64 18.78 -7.04
CA SER A 466 -4.59 19.84 -6.64
C SER A 466 -4.19 20.65 -5.39
N GLY A 467 -2.99 20.48 -4.82
CA GLY A 467 -2.50 21.25 -3.68
C GLY A 467 -2.54 22.76 -3.87
N TRP A 468 -2.40 23.23 -5.11
CA TRP A 468 -2.55 24.64 -5.50
C TRP A 468 -3.89 25.25 -5.07
N LYS A 469 -4.99 24.46 -5.03
CA LYS A 469 -6.32 24.92 -4.57
C LYS A 469 -6.31 25.40 -3.12
N LYS A 470 -5.33 24.99 -2.32
CA LYS A 470 -5.13 25.43 -0.91
C LYS A 470 -4.51 26.83 -0.79
N GLY A 471 -4.24 27.52 -1.92
CA GLY A 471 -3.78 28.91 -1.95
C GLY A 471 -2.36 29.16 -1.43
N ARG A 472 -1.59 28.10 -1.11
CA ARG A 472 -0.20 28.23 -0.70
C ARG A 472 0.70 28.62 -1.87
N GLN A 473 1.70 29.45 -1.60
CA GLN A 473 2.73 29.80 -2.55
C GLN A 473 3.51 28.55 -3.00
N THR A 474 3.94 28.57 -4.26
CA THR A 474 4.75 27.53 -4.90
C THR A 474 6.03 28.18 -5.41
N GLU A 475 7.19 27.62 -5.05
CA GLU A 475 8.49 28.13 -5.48
C GLU A 475 8.97 27.46 -6.78
N LEU A 476 9.81 28.16 -7.55
CA LEU A 476 10.57 27.55 -8.64
C LEU A 476 11.82 26.86 -8.09
N LEU A 477 12.08 25.63 -8.53
CA LEU A 477 13.30 24.89 -8.24
C LEU A 477 14.50 25.40 -9.06
N PHE A 478 14.24 26.00 -10.23
CA PHE A 478 15.21 26.61 -11.13
C PHE A 478 14.50 27.52 -12.15
N LYS A 479 15.26 28.39 -12.83
CA LYS A 479 14.73 29.29 -13.87
C LYS A 479 14.21 28.48 -15.07
N PRO A 480 12.99 28.75 -15.60
CA PRO A 480 12.43 27.95 -16.69
C PRO A 480 13.34 27.91 -17.92
N GLY A 481 13.38 26.76 -18.59
CA GLY A 481 14.25 26.48 -19.73
C GLY A 481 15.70 26.13 -19.40
N THR A 482 16.22 26.48 -18.21
CA THR A 482 17.66 26.33 -17.89
C THR A 482 18.11 24.94 -17.43
N ALA A 483 17.18 24.10 -16.97
CA ALA A 483 17.45 22.74 -16.50
C ALA A 483 16.27 21.80 -16.75
N TYR A 484 16.50 20.50 -16.52
CA TYR A 484 15.46 19.47 -16.43
C TYR A 484 14.98 19.32 -14.98
N GLY A 485 13.68 19.18 -14.79
CA GLY A 485 13.04 18.86 -13.51
C GLY A 485 11.64 18.28 -13.72
N TYR A 486 11.46 17.03 -13.31
CA TYR A 486 10.21 16.31 -13.46
C TYR A 486 9.08 17.00 -12.69
N SER A 487 7.99 17.36 -13.38
CA SER A 487 6.90 18.15 -12.79
C SER A 487 5.51 17.65 -13.17
N GLY A 488 4.78 17.08 -12.21
CA GLY A 488 3.33 16.87 -12.28
C GLY A 488 2.53 18.18 -12.18
N GLU A 489 2.94 19.11 -11.32
CA GLU A 489 2.29 20.41 -11.14
C GLU A 489 2.29 21.26 -12.43
N ALA A 490 3.38 21.24 -13.19
CA ALA A 490 3.47 21.89 -14.49
C ALA A 490 2.43 21.34 -15.48
N PHE A 491 2.25 20.03 -15.52
CA PHE A 491 1.22 19.38 -16.33
C PHE A 491 -0.20 19.79 -15.87
N GLN A 492 -0.45 19.88 -14.56
CA GLN A 492 -1.72 20.38 -14.02
C GLN A 492 -1.93 21.90 -14.27
N TYR A 493 -0.87 22.67 -14.45
CA TYR A 493 -0.97 24.07 -14.89
C TYR A 493 -1.31 24.15 -16.38
N LEU A 494 -0.60 23.42 -17.23
CA LEU A 494 -0.89 23.37 -18.68
C LEU A 494 -2.29 22.83 -18.97
N HIS A 495 -2.78 21.83 -18.21
CA HIS A 495 -4.18 21.37 -18.26
C HIS A 495 -5.16 22.52 -18.06
N ARG A 496 -5.02 23.30 -16.99
CA ARG A 496 -5.88 24.48 -16.74
C ARG A 496 -5.79 25.52 -17.86
N VAL A 497 -4.61 25.75 -18.43
CA VAL A 497 -4.43 26.65 -19.58
C VAL A 497 -5.17 26.12 -20.81
N VAL A 498 -5.07 24.83 -21.10
CA VAL A 498 -5.72 24.20 -22.25
C VAL A 498 -7.25 24.22 -22.13
N GLU A 499 -7.81 23.94 -20.95
CA GLU A 499 -9.25 24.12 -20.71
C GLU A 499 -9.66 25.59 -20.88
N LYS A 500 -8.83 26.54 -20.44
CA LYS A 500 -9.08 27.98 -20.57
C LYS A 500 -9.05 28.46 -22.03
N VAL A 501 -8.14 27.92 -22.86
CA VAL A 501 -8.00 28.26 -24.29
C VAL A 501 -9.13 27.65 -25.12
N THR A 502 -9.47 26.38 -24.85
CA THR A 502 -10.47 25.63 -25.64
C THR A 502 -11.91 25.84 -25.18
N GLY A 503 -12.12 26.23 -23.92
CA GLY A 503 -13.44 26.29 -23.30
C GLY A 503 -14.06 24.93 -22.97
N LYS A 504 -13.28 23.84 -23.06
CA LYS A 504 -13.71 22.45 -22.85
C LYS A 504 -13.02 21.85 -21.64
N ASP A 505 -13.70 20.95 -20.94
CA ASP A 505 -13.06 20.17 -19.86
C ASP A 505 -12.15 19.07 -20.42
N ILE A 506 -11.24 18.59 -19.58
CA ILE A 506 -10.25 17.57 -19.96
C ILE A 506 -10.84 16.24 -20.43
N LEU A 507 -12.01 15.80 -19.94
CA LEU A 507 -12.60 14.53 -20.39
C LEU A 507 -13.16 14.68 -21.80
N THR A 508 -13.80 15.83 -22.09
CA THR A 508 -14.22 16.20 -23.45
C THR A 508 -13.02 16.29 -24.40
N LEU A 509 -11.91 16.92 -23.97
CA LEU A 509 -10.70 17.02 -24.80
C LEU A 509 -10.03 15.67 -25.09
N ILE A 510 -10.00 14.75 -24.12
CA ILE A 510 -9.48 13.39 -24.34
C ILE A 510 -10.38 12.59 -25.27
N GLN A 511 -11.71 12.77 -25.18
CA GLN A 511 -12.67 12.16 -26.09
C GLN A 511 -12.42 12.62 -27.54
N GLU A 512 -12.40 13.93 -27.78
CA GLU A 512 -12.28 14.53 -29.11
C GLU A 512 -10.89 14.40 -29.74
N GLU A 513 -9.81 14.45 -28.95
CA GLU A 513 -8.43 14.49 -29.47
C GLU A 513 -7.69 13.16 -29.39
N VAL A 514 -8.15 12.20 -28.58
CA VAL A 514 -7.53 10.88 -28.43
C VAL A 514 -8.49 9.76 -28.81
N ILE A 515 -9.61 9.62 -28.10
CA ILE A 515 -10.46 8.43 -28.20
C ILE A 515 -11.10 8.32 -29.59
N GLU A 516 -11.72 9.39 -30.09
CA GLU A 516 -12.39 9.39 -31.39
C GLU A 516 -11.42 9.33 -32.58
N PRO A 517 -10.35 10.16 -32.66
CA PRO A 517 -9.43 10.11 -33.80
C PRO A 517 -8.65 8.80 -33.86
N LEU A 518 -8.30 8.22 -32.71
CA LEU A 518 -7.54 6.98 -32.65
C LEU A 518 -8.44 5.74 -32.68
N GLN A 519 -9.76 5.88 -32.47
CA GLN A 519 -10.76 4.81 -32.40
C GLN A 519 -10.48 3.82 -31.26
N MET A 520 -10.15 4.34 -30.09
CA MET A 520 -9.79 3.55 -28.90
C MET A 520 -10.99 3.22 -28.01
N GLN A 521 -10.82 2.27 -27.10
CA GLN A 521 -11.70 2.14 -25.94
C GLN A 521 -11.58 3.35 -24.98
N PRO A 522 -12.63 3.63 -24.16
CA PRO A 522 -12.62 4.76 -23.24
C PRO A 522 -11.50 4.70 -22.19
N LEU A 523 -10.91 5.86 -21.90
CA LEU A 523 -9.99 6.06 -20.79
C LEU A 523 -10.71 6.74 -19.63
N TYR A 524 -10.52 6.24 -18.41
CA TYR A 524 -11.15 6.80 -17.20
C TYR A 524 -10.15 7.59 -16.39
N PHE A 525 -10.58 8.63 -15.68
CA PHE A 525 -9.70 9.55 -14.95
C PHE A 525 -10.13 9.82 -13.50
N LYS A 526 -11.26 9.24 -13.09
CA LYS A 526 -11.81 9.29 -11.73
C LYS A 526 -12.58 8.01 -11.45
N GLY A 527 -12.71 7.65 -10.18
CA GLY A 527 -13.52 6.52 -9.76
C GLY A 527 -15.00 6.67 -10.12
N ASN A 528 -15.66 5.56 -10.45
CA ASN A 528 -17.11 5.45 -10.48
C ASN A 528 -17.51 4.00 -10.16
N ASP A 529 -18.73 3.78 -9.68
CA ASP A 529 -19.17 2.46 -9.18
C ASP A 529 -19.30 1.35 -10.24
N LYS A 530 -19.11 1.66 -11.53
CA LYS A 530 -19.06 0.67 -12.61
C LYS A 530 -17.65 0.15 -12.90
N LEU A 531 -16.59 0.85 -12.44
CA LEU A 531 -15.21 0.43 -12.69
C LEU A 531 -14.79 -0.69 -11.75
N LYS A 532 -14.36 -1.81 -12.33
CA LYS A 532 -13.69 -2.90 -11.59
C LYS A 532 -12.19 -2.57 -11.42
N MET A 533 -11.85 -1.53 -10.67
CA MET A 533 -10.43 -1.26 -10.38
C MET A 533 -9.83 -2.42 -9.56
N VAL A 534 -8.64 -2.89 -9.93
CA VAL A 534 -7.88 -3.82 -9.09
C VAL A 534 -7.35 -3.09 -7.85
N GLN A 535 -6.93 -3.84 -6.85
CA GLN A 535 -6.35 -3.32 -5.61
C GLN A 535 -4.84 -3.19 -5.75
N GLY A 536 -4.25 -2.07 -5.31
CA GLY A 536 -2.81 -1.88 -5.22
C GLY A 536 -2.18 -2.72 -4.10
N HIS A 537 -0.85 -2.88 -4.14
CA HIS A 537 -0.12 -3.63 -3.12
C HIS A 537 1.28 -3.05 -2.84
N LEU A 538 1.69 -3.07 -1.57
CA LEU A 538 3.07 -2.84 -1.12
C LEU A 538 3.69 -4.17 -0.66
N ALA A 539 4.78 -4.60 -1.29
CA ALA A 539 5.44 -5.90 -1.06
C ALA A 539 4.46 -7.10 -1.11
N GLY A 540 3.44 -7.02 -1.97
CA GLY A 540 2.38 -8.02 -2.12
C GLY A 540 1.26 -7.96 -1.05
N ASN A 541 1.30 -7.01 -0.12
CA ASN A 541 0.22 -6.75 0.84
C ASN A 541 -0.74 -5.66 0.31
N PRO A 542 -2.07 -5.84 0.39
CA PRO A 542 -3.03 -4.96 -0.28
C PRO A 542 -3.13 -3.57 0.37
N THR A 543 -3.28 -2.54 -0.45
CA THR A 543 -3.48 -1.14 -0.05
C THR A 543 -4.87 -0.62 -0.43
N TYR A 544 -5.34 0.40 0.32
CA TYR A 544 -6.73 0.86 0.32
C TYR A 544 -6.77 2.39 0.25
N TRP A 545 -5.95 2.96 -0.63
CA TRP A 545 -5.96 4.40 -0.90
C TRP A 545 -7.09 4.76 -1.86
N ASP A 546 -7.70 5.92 -1.61
CA ASP A 546 -8.79 6.43 -2.44
C ASP A 546 -8.32 6.77 -3.86
N MET A 547 -9.22 6.55 -4.82
CA MET A 547 -9.05 7.04 -6.18
C MET A 547 -9.04 8.57 -6.19
N ALA A 548 -8.39 9.17 -7.19
CA ALA A 548 -8.46 10.61 -7.41
C ALA A 548 -9.92 11.08 -7.52
N LEU A 549 -10.27 12.04 -6.65
CA LEU A 549 -11.62 12.64 -6.61
C LEU A 549 -11.93 13.48 -7.86
N GLU A 550 -10.88 13.98 -8.53
CA GLU A 550 -10.97 14.83 -9.72
C GLU A 550 -10.02 14.32 -10.82
N PRO A 551 -10.38 14.47 -12.11
CA PRO A 551 -9.49 14.17 -13.22
C PRO A 551 -8.18 14.97 -13.15
N GLY A 552 -7.03 14.27 -13.25
CA GLY A 552 -5.71 14.86 -13.19
C GLY A 552 -4.76 14.27 -14.22
N VAL A 553 -4.40 15.09 -15.22
CA VAL A 553 -3.60 14.75 -16.41
C VAL A 553 -2.19 14.18 -16.16
N ALA A 554 -1.75 14.20 -14.90
CA ALA A 554 -0.41 13.82 -14.51
C ALA A 554 -0.32 12.50 -13.72
N HIS A 555 -1.46 11.90 -13.31
CA HIS A 555 -1.46 10.75 -12.39
C HIS A 555 -2.74 9.88 -12.34
N SER A 556 -3.90 10.36 -12.80
CA SER A 556 -5.20 9.78 -12.39
C SER A 556 -5.86 8.81 -13.36
N MET A 557 -5.25 8.53 -14.51
CA MET A 557 -5.86 7.65 -15.51
C MET A 557 -5.98 6.22 -14.99
N LEU A 558 -7.13 5.60 -15.25
CA LEU A 558 -7.48 4.21 -14.98
C LEU A 558 -7.74 3.52 -16.33
N THR A 559 -6.97 2.48 -16.64
CA THR A 559 -7.03 1.73 -17.91
C THR A 559 -6.40 0.35 -17.74
N GLU A 560 -6.27 -0.42 -18.82
CA GLU A 560 -5.58 -1.72 -18.85
C GLU A 560 -4.70 -1.86 -20.10
N ALA A 561 -3.84 -2.89 -20.16
CA ALA A 561 -2.75 -2.94 -21.13
C ALA A 561 -3.21 -3.09 -22.59
N LYS A 562 -4.33 -3.76 -22.87
CA LYS A 562 -4.88 -3.91 -24.22
C LYS A 562 -5.38 -2.56 -24.74
N THR A 563 -6.24 -1.88 -23.98
CA THR A 563 -6.74 -0.53 -24.29
C THR A 563 -5.58 0.45 -24.48
N PHE A 564 -4.61 0.49 -23.56
CA PHE A 564 -3.49 1.42 -23.70
C PHE A 564 -2.49 1.01 -24.82
N SER A 565 -2.45 -0.27 -25.21
CA SER A 565 -1.71 -0.70 -26.41
C SER A 565 -2.32 -0.17 -27.71
N GLU A 566 -3.61 0.18 -27.75
CA GLU A 566 -4.22 0.86 -28.91
C GLU A 566 -3.59 2.25 -29.11
N PHE A 567 -3.35 3.00 -28.03
CA PHE A 567 -2.62 4.27 -28.05
C PHE A 567 -1.18 4.10 -28.53
N VAL A 568 -0.45 3.13 -27.98
CA VAL A 568 0.95 2.88 -28.38
C VAL A 568 1.05 2.39 -29.83
N ALA A 569 0.10 1.58 -30.30
CA ALA A 569 0.01 1.19 -31.71
C ALA A 569 -0.35 2.38 -32.62
N ALA A 570 -1.17 3.32 -32.16
CA ALA A 570 -1.46 4.56 -32.89
C ALA A 570 -0.22 5.46 -33.02
N LEU A 571 0.53 5.68 -31.93
CA LEU A 571 1.83 6.37 -31.95
C LEU A 571 2.82 5.69 -32.90
N SER A 572 2.90 4.35 -32.85
CA SER A 572 3.75 3.53 -33.73
C SER A 572 3.40 3.63 -35.22
N ASN A 573 2.19 4.06 -35.55
CA ASN A 573 1.72 4.23 -36.92
C ASN A 573 1.52 5.70 -37.32
N ARG A 574 1.97 6.63 -36.48
CA ARG A 574 1.81 8.07 -36.68
C ARG A 574 0.36 8.49 -36.96
N LYS A 575 -0.61 7.88 -36.26
CA LYS A 575 -2.04 8.16 -36.46
C LYS A 575 -2.46 9.43 -35.69
N GLY A 576 -3.05 10.40 -36.39
CA GLY A 576 -3.80 11.50 -35.79
C GLY A 576 -3.07 12.85 -35.65
N LEU A 577 -1.78 12.92 -36.00
CA LEU A 577 -1.03 14.18 -36.13
C LEU A 577 -0.37 14.25 -37.51
N SER A 578 0.09 15.42 -37.93
CA SER A 578 1.03 15.55 -39.04
C SER A 578 2.36 14.83 -38.76
N GLU A 579 3.07 14.47 -39.84
CA GLU A 579 4.42 13.90 -39.74
C GLU A 579 5.41 14.87 -39.06
N GLU A 580 5.27 16.18 -39.32
CA GLU A 580 6.11 17.23 -38.71
C GLU A 580 5.88 17.31 -37.19
N GLN A 581 4.63 17.28 -36.74
CA GLN A 581 4.35 17.29 -35.30
C GLN A 581 4.80 15.98 -34.62
N TYR A 582 4.71 14.83 -35.30
CA TYR A 582 5.29 13.59 -34.79
C TYR A 582 6.82 13.66 -34.65
N ASP A 583 7.52 14.21 -35.64
CA ASP A 583 8.97 14.42 -35.57
C ASP A 583 9.33 15.41 -34.46
N ALA A 584 8.57 16.49 -34.28
CA ALA A 584 8.74 17.43 -33.17
C ALA A 584 8.48 16.80 -31.80
N MET A 585 7.45 15.95 -31.69
CA MET A 585 7.05 15.28 -30.45
C MET A 585 8.06 14.24 -29.97
N PHE A 586 8.69 13.50 -30.89
CA PHE A 586 9.68 12.47 -30.59
C PHE A 586 11.14 12.95 -30.68
N LYS A 587 11.38 14.21 -31.08
CA LYS A 587 12.70 14.83 -31.02
C LYS A 587 13.14 14.99 -29.57
N ARG A 588 14.39 14.60 -29.27
CA ARG A 588 15.01 14.83 -27.96
C ARG A 588 15.31 16.34 -27.80
N ILE A 589 14.69 17.00 -26.83
CA ILE A 589 14.80 18.44 -26.57
C ILE A 589 15.82 18.73 -25.47
N VAL A 590 15.79 17.96 -24.39
CA VAL A 590 16.67 18.12 -23.22
C VAL A 590 17.12 16.75 -22.71
N LYS A 591 18.34 16.67 -22.18
CA LYS A 591 18.85 15.47 -21.48
C LYS A 591 18.27 15.40 -20.07
N ALA A 592 17.75 14.23 -19.69
CA ALA A 592 17.33 13.96 -18.32
C ALA A 592 18.58 13.84 -17.42
N LYS A 593 18.58 14.53 -16.28
CA LYS A 593 19.58 14.37 -15.22
C LYS A 593 19.01 13.51 -14.09
N GLY A 594 19.86 12.74 -13.42
CA GLY A 594 19.48 11.88 -12.29
C GLY A 594 18.93 10.50 -12.65
N PHE A 595 18.91 10.12 -13.93
CA PHE A 595 18.59 8.78 -14.42
C PHE A 595 19.84 7.97 -14.82
N GLU A 596 21.02 8.47 -14.45
CA GLU A 596 22.32 7.86 -14.74
C GLU A 596 22.52 6.63 -13.84
N SER A 597 22.33 5.43 -14.43
CA SER A 597 22.53 4.15 -13.74
C SER A 597 24.02 3.84 -13.58
N PRO A 598 24.49 3.32 -12.42
CA PRO A 598 25.89 2.90 -12.22
C PRO A 598 26.41 1.91 -13.28
N ASN A 599 25.50 1.19 -13.96
CA ASN A 599 25.82 0.17 -14.95
C ASN A 599 25.51 0.62 -16.40
N ASN A 600 25.27 1.91 -16.69
CA ASN A 600 24.85 2.41 -18.02
C ASN A 600 23.61 1.70 -18.61
N SER A 601 22.73 1.13 -17.77
CA SER A 601 21.62 0.28 -18.22
C SER A 601 20.52 1.03 -18.98
N TYR A 602 20.37 2.32 -18.68
CA TYR A 602 19.70 3.31 -19.52
C TYR A 602 20.75 4.10 -20.29
N TRP A 603 20.48 4.33 -21.57
CA TRP A 603 21.31 5.11 -22.48
C TRP A 603 21.12 6.61 -22.19
N ASP A 604 21.48 7.46 -23.14
CA ASP A 604 21.49 8.92 -23.04
C ASP A 604 20.07 9.54 -23.00
N LEU A 605 19.31 9.23 -21.94
CA LEU A 605 17.89 9.53 -21.79
C LEU A 605 17.62 11.03 -21.85
N GLY A 606 16.63 11.42 -22.64
CA GLY A 606 16.13 12.78 -22.71
C GLY A 606 14.61 12.85 -22.76
N LEU A 607 14.09 14.05 -22.94
CA LEU A 607 12.67 14.34 -23.02
C LEU A 607 12.33 14.90 -24.41
N GLY A 608 11.26 14.39 -25.00
CA GLY A 608 10.54 15.01 -26.11
C GLY A 608 9.36 15.83 -25.59
N LEU A 609 8.30 15.98 -26.39
CA LEU A 609 7.08 16.68 -25.96
C LEU A 609 6.14 15.72 -25.22
N GLY A 610 6.46 15.43 -23.95
CA GLY A 610 5.65 14.60 -23.04
C GLY A 610 6.03 13.12 -22.99
N PHE A 611 7.17 12.76 -23.59
CA PHE A 611 7.72 11.40 -23.61
C PHE A 611 9.17 11.44 -23.16
N PHE A 612 9.62 10.41 -22.46
CA PHE A 612 11.05 10.12 -22.41
C PHE A 612 11.47 9.56 -23.78
N VAL A 613 12.65 9.95 -24.24
CA VAL A 613 13.22 9.63 -25.55
C VAL A 613 14.64 9.13 -25.34
N GLU A 614 14.94 7.98 -25.90
CA GLU A 614 16.22 7.31 -25.79
C GLU A 614 16.67 6.84 -27.18
N ASP A 615 17.91 7.13 -27.57
CA ASP A 615 18.49 6.59 -28.81
C ASP A 615 19.32 5.36 -28.46
N THR A 616 18.84 4.17 -28.87
CA THR A 616 19.43 2.87 -28.53
C THR A 616 20.06 2.22 -29.76
N HIS A 617 20.85 1.15 -29.57
CA HIS A 617 21.32 0.30 -30.68
C HIS A 617 20.19 -0.36 -31.50
N HIS A 618 18.94 -0.37 -30.99
CA HIS A 618 17.78 -0.95 -31.67
C HIS A 618 16.95 0.08 -32.46
N GLY A 619 17.23 1.38 -32.29
CA GLY A 619 16.44 2.52 -32.79
C GLY A 619 16.08 3.50 -31.67
N LYS A 620 15.34 4.55 -32.00
CA LYS A 620 14.76 5.48 -31.04
C LYS A 620 13.61 4.82 -30.28
N ALA A 621 13.77 4.71 -28.97
CA ALA A 621 12.69 4.38 -28.06
C ALA A 621 12.00 5.65 -27.55
N ILE A 622 10.67 5.64 -27.54
CA ILE A 622 9.86 6.57 -26.74
C ILE A 622 9.20 5.78 -25.61
N MET A 623 9.10 6.38 -24.43
CA MET A 623 8.61 5.67 -23.24
C MET A 623 8.00 6.63 -22.21
N HIS A 624 7.22 6.08 -21.31
CA HIS A 624 6.89 6.72 -20.04
C HIS A 624 6.62 5.67 -18.96
N GLY A 625 7.25 5.82 -17.79
CA GLY A 625 6.96 5.04 -16.59
C GLY A 625 6.02 5.79 -15.63
N GLY A 626 5.24 5.08 -14.82
CA GLY A 626 4.32 5.68 -13.87
C GLY A 626 4.24 4.87 -12.58
N SER A 627 4.46 5.54 -11.45
CA SER A 627 4.25 4.99 -10.11
C SER A 627 3.25 5.86 -9.34
N ASN A 628 2.17 5.24 -8.85
CA ASN A 628 1.34 5.79 -7.77
C ASN A 628 1.69 5.07 -6.46
N TRP A 629 2.95 4.65 -6.32
CA TRP A 629 3.53 3.83 -5.25
C TRP A 629 3.02 2.38 -5.27
N ASP A 630 1.75 2.13 -4.96
CA ASP A 630 1.14 0.79 -4.87
C ASP A 630 0.67 0.22 -6.22
N PHE A 631 0.76 1.04 -7.27
CA PHE A 631 0.66 0.68 -8.69
C PHE A 631 1.89 1.16 -9.44
N GLN A 632 2.38 0.33 -10.37
CA GLN A 632 3.42 0.71 -11.31
C GLN A 632 3.03 0.33 -12.75
N SER A 633 3.47 1.13 -13.70
CA SER A 633 3.05 1.05 -15.09
C SER A 633 4.14 1.58 -16.01
N GLU A 634 4.21 1.06 -17.22
CA GLU A 634 5.25 1.44 -18.18
C GLU A 634 4.82 1.13 -19.60
N PHE A 635 5.25 1.96 -20.54
CA PHE A 635 5.28 1.56 -21.95
C PHE A 635 6.59 1.99 -22.58
N VAL A 636 7.05 1.19 -23.54
CA VAL A 636 8.21 1.47 -24.39
C VAL A 636 7.86 1.13 -25.83
N LEU A 637 8.20 2.02 -26.76
CA LEU A 637 7.99 1.85 -28.20
C LEU A 637 9.25 2.23 -28.98
N PHE A 638 9.85 1.24 -29.65
CA PHE A 638 10.96 1.40 -30.59
C PHE A 638 10.39 1.80 -31.94
N THR A 639 10.44 3.10 -32.25
CA THR A 639 9.59 3.73 -33.28
C THR A 639 9.88 3.23 -34.70
N GLU A 640 11.15 3.06 -35.07
CA GLU A 640 11.58 2.58 -36.39
C GLU A 640 11.34 1.07 -36.57
N LYS A 641 11.25 0.31 -35.46
CA LYS A 641 10.92 -1.11 -35.47
C LYS A 641 9.41 -1.37 -35.39
N LYS A 642 8.63 -0.36 -34.99
CA LYS A 642 7.20 -0.49 -34.66
C LYS A 642 6.93 -1.63 -33.67
N MET A 643 7.83 -1.77 -32.70
CA MET A 643 7.87 -2.83 -31.69
C MET A 643 7.88 -2.22 -30.29
N GLY A 644 7.18 -2.81 -29.33
CA GLY A 644 7.11 -2.27 -27.98
C GLY A 644 6.26 -3.10 -27.03
N PHE A 645 6.08 -2.60 -25.82
CA PHE A 645 5.20 -3.19 -24.82
C PHE A 645 4.50 -2.13 -23.99
N VAL A 646 3.42 -2.56 -23.34
CA VAL A 646 2.64 -1.84 -22.33
C VAL A 646 2.45 -2.79 -21.16
N ILE A 647 2.75 -2.35 -19.95
CA ILE A 647 2.56 -3.14 -18.75
C ILE A 647 1.96 -2.28 -17.62
N PHE A 648 0.99 -2.86 -16.92
CA PHE A 648 0.44 -2.33 -15.67
C PHE A 648 0.54 -3.40 -14.59
N THR A 649 0.93 -3.00 -13.39
CA THR A 649 1.03 -3.87 -12.23
C THR A 649 0.30 -3.23 -11.05
N ASN A 650 -0.29 -4.06 -10.21
CA ASN A 650 -0.91 -3.61 -8.97
C ASN A 650 0.05 -3.76 -7.77
N SER A 651 1.31 -3.36 -7.98
CA SER A 651 2.38 -3.51 -6.99
C SER A 651 3.48 -2.45 -7.12
N ASN A 652 4.11 -2.10 -6.00
CA ASN A 652 5.27 -1.22 -5.92
C ASN A 652 6.62 -1.81 -6.42
N THR A 653 6.63 -3.04 -6.92
CA THR A 653 7.84 -3.71 -7.44
C THR A 653 7.83 -3.91 -8.96
N GLY A 654 6.76 -3.46 -9.64
CA GLY A 654 6.54 -3.66 -11.08
C GLY A 654 7.65 -3.16 -12.01
N HIS A 655 8.28 -2.02 -11.73
CA HIS A 655 9.31 -1.45 -12.60
C HIS A 655 10.55 -2.34 -12.76
N LYS A 656 10.86 -3.20 -11.78
CA LYS A 656 11.96 -4.17 -11.93
C LYS A 656 11.62 -5.24 -12.97
N LEU A 657 10.40 -5.78 -12.89
CA LEU A 657 9.87 -6.67 -13.93
C LEU A 657 9.82 -5.96 -15.29
N SER A 658 9.39 -4.68 -15.37
CA SER A 658 9.40 -3.91 -16.63
C SER A 658 10.80 -3.76 -17.25
N GLN A 659 11.82 -3.47 -16.43
CA GLN A 659 13.22 -3.34 -16.88
C GLN A 659 13.75 -4.65 -17.47
N GLU A 660 13.53 -5.76 -16.77
CA GLU A 660 13.97 -7.08 -17.22
C GLU A 660 13.13 -7.58 -18.41
N LEU A 661 11.86 -7.19 -18.49
CA LEU A 661 10.97 -7.45 -19.63
C LEU A 661 11.42 -6.72 -20.90
N GLU A 662 11.87 -5.47 -20.83
CA GLU A 662 12.44 -4.78 -22.00
C GLU A 662 13.67 -5.54 -22.52
N ALA A 663 14.58 -5.91 -21.62
CA ALA A 663 15.76 -6.71 -21.97
C ALA A 663 15.36 -8.06 -22.60
N PHE A 664 14.34 -8.73 -22.07
CA PHE A 664 13.80 -9.99 -22.59
C PHE A 664 13.19 -9.87 -23.99
N LEU A 665 12.38 -8.82 -24.21
CA LEU A 665 11.67 -8.60 -25.46
C LEU A 665 12.59 -8.08 -26.57
N MET A 666 13.58 -7.26 -26.24
CA MET A 666 14.37 -6.49 -27.20
C MET A 666 15.86 -6.89 -27.26
N ARG A 667 16.56 -6.88 -26.12
CA ARG A 667 18.03 -7.00 -26.10
C ARG A 667 18.47 -8.46 -26.26
N GLY A 668 17.90 -9.37 -25.46
CA GLY A 668 18.41 -10.73 -25.32
C GLY A 668 19.61 -10.80 -24.38
N LYS A 669 20.44 -11.85 -24.50
CA LYS A 669 21.53 -12.18 -23.56
C LYS A 669 22.84 -11.39 -23.74
N ASN A 670 22.80 -10.20 -24.34
CA ASN A 670 23.96 -9.39 -24.72
C ASN A 670 23.94 -8.01 -24.05
#